data_AF-A0A161HWY6-F1
#
_entry.id   AF-A0A161HWY6-F1
#
_cell.length_a   1.000
_cell.length_b   1.000
_cell.length_c   1.000
_cell.angle_alpha   90.00
_cell.angle_beta   90.00
_cell.angle_gamma   90.00
#
_symmetry.space_group_name_H-M   'P 1'
#
loop_
_entity.id
_entity.type
_entity.pdbx_description
1 polymer ?
#
loop_
_entity_poly.entity_id
_entity_poly.type
_entity_poly.pdbx_seq_one_letter_code
_entity_poly.pdbx_strand_id
1 'polypeptide(L)'
;MPRTPVRTRLLAGAAATATLAALVAAVPAGAAPPTAASPVAAAVDLDTDGEYTQRFLDLYAKIHDPANGYFSPQGIPYHAVETLMVEAPDHGHETTSEAYSFWLWLETSYGQVTGDWEPFNHAWDTLEQYMIPTTENQPTNGAYDPSKPATYAPEFNHPGQYPSQLDPGVSVGTDPIGNELESTYGTSEIYGMHWLADVDNIYGFGAAPGSSTLLGPDHEGTSYINTFQRGPQESVWETVPQPSIDDFSYGGENGYLDLFTGDASYAKQWKFTNAPDADARAVEAAYWANKFATEQGQPEAVAETVGKASKMGDYLRYALFDKYFKTPDCQSTSCAAGTGRDSAHYLLSWYYAWGGALDTASPWAWRIGSSHAHFGYQNPMAAWALANDPALQPDSPTAEDDWSASLDRQVELFQWLQSPEGGIAGGSTNSWDGHYADRPDDVATFYGMGYTEAPVYHDPPSNSWMGMQGWGVERIAQLYEETGDERAGDILDKWVPWVIDHITITEDSWQIPSNLAWEGQPDDWDPANPGDNSGLSVEVTSYGQDVGVAGALARSLMYYAAESGDTAAQQTAHDLLDAIWEQNLDAVGVATTETRGDYARFDDVLTSPDGNGVYVPEGWSGTMPNGDVVEPGVSFLDIRSFYEDDPQWDKVQAHLDGGPAPEFTYHRFWAQTAVATALADYDRLFGEAPGPVEDTEPPTVPGAVVATADGTTVQVTWTASTDDVRVTGYDVRRDGVVVGSVGGTATSFTDDGLEPATTYSYTVTAKDAAGNSSAASAAATATTDEETEPEPTGACTATYATAGSWQGGYQGTITVTGGSGGVQGWVVTAPAGLTTSNLWGGKLAAGKITPEAWNANLGAGQTATVGFIGTGTPPAAQTLTCTD
;
A
#
# COMPACT_ATOMS: atom_id res chain seq x y z
N MET A 1 -19.66 -8.02 -56.54
CA MET A 1 -20.99 -8.51 -57.01
C MET A 1 -20.76 -9.72 -57.92
N PRO A 2 -21.62 -10.76 -57.97
CA PRO A 2 -22.78 -11.15 -57.15
C PRO A 2 -22.54 -12.48 -56.36
N ARG A 3 -23.01 -12.68 -55.12
CA ARG A 3 -24.38 -13.04 -54.62
C ARG A 3 -24.87 -14.47 -54.90
N THR A 4 -24.80 -15.30 -53.83
CA THR A 4 -25.82 -16.27 -53.28
C THR A 4 -26.25 -17.48 -54.15
N PRO A 5 -26.87 -18.59 -53.64
CA PRO A 5 -27.65 -18.73 -52.40
C PRO A 5 -27.61 -20.06 -51.57
N VAL A 6 -28.12 -19.89 -50.35
CA VAL A 6 -28.74 -20.82 -49.38
C VAL A 6 -29.61 -21.95 -49.98
N ARG A 7 -29.59 -23.16 -49.39
CA ARG A 7 -30.81 -23.90 -48.93
C ARG A 7 -30.56 -25.17 -48.11
N THR A 8 -31.33 -25.24 -47.04
CA THR A 8 -31.55 -26.25 -45.99
C THR A 8 -32.34 -27.48 -46.46
N ARG A 9 -32.09 -28.68 -45.88
CA ARG A 9 -33.07 -29.55 -45.14
C ARG A 9 -32.70 -31.06 -45.06
N LEU A 10 -32.52 -31.51 -43.81
CA LEU A 10 -33.22 -32.61 -43.08
C LEU A 10 -33.10 -34.11 -43.46
N LEU A 11 -32.70 -34.86 -42.41
CA LEU A 11 -33.30 -36.08 -41.79
C LEU A 11 -33.02 -37.49 -42.34
N ALA A 12 -32.37 -38.30 -41.48
CA ALA A 12 -32.82 -39.59 -40.90
C ALA A 12 -31.63 -40.16 -40.07
N GLY A 13 -31.70 -40.66 -38.84
CA GLY A 13 -32.78 -41.21 -38.03
C GLY A 13 -32.51 -42.69 -37.74
N ALA A 14 -32.10 -43.05 -36.52
CA ALA A 14 -32.47 -44.31 -35.82
C ALA A 14 -31.80 -44.41 -34.44
N ALA A 15 -32.64 -44.66 -33.43
CA ALA A 15 -32.34 -44.85 -32.02
C ALA A 15 -32.66 -46.29 -31.58
N ALA A 16 -32.18 -46.68 -30.38
CA ALA A 16 -32.72 -47.65 -29.39
C ALA A 16 -31.55 -48.39 -28.69
N THR A 17 -31.47 -48.70 -27.39
CA THR A 17 -32.36 -48.71 -26.19
C THR A 17 -31.43 -49.14 -25.03
N ALA A 18 -31.31 -48.44 -23.89
CA ALA A 18 -32.16 -48.36 -22.68
C ALA A 18 -32.16 -49.62 -21.77
N THR A 19 -31.72 -49.44 -20.50
CA THR A 19 -32.35 -49.81 -19.20
C THR A 19 -31.33 -49.54 -18.06
N LEU A 20 -31.60 -49.28 -16.78
CA LEU A 20 -32.67 -48.68 -15.95
C LEU A 20 -32.26 -48.97 -14.47
N ALA A 21 -32.21 -47.99 -13.56
CA ALA A 21 -32.73 -48.06 -12.17
C ALA A 21 -32.09 -47.01 -11.23
N ALA A 22 -32.95 -46.41 -10.42
CA ALA A 22 -32.71 -45.26 -9.55
C ALA A 22 -32.59 -45.64 -8.06
N LEU A 23 -32.02 -44.74 -7.24
CA LEU A 23 -32.47 -44.44 -5.87
C LEU A 23 -31.71 -43.22 -5.31
N VAL A 24 -32.35 -42.05 -5.29
CA VAL A 24 -32.03 -40.95 -4.36
C VAL A 24 -33.36 -40.40 -3.85
N ALA A 25 -33.53 -40.43 -2.53
CA ALA A 25 -34.66 -39.85 -1.82
C ALA A 25 -34.32 -38.42 -1.36
N ALA A 26 -35.30 -37.53 -1.45
CA ALA A 26 -35.23 -36.10 -1.15
C ALA A 26 -35.89 -35.75 0.19
N VAL A 27 -35.39 -34.69 0.86
CA VAL A 27 -36.19 -33.67 1.61
C VAL A 27 -35.35 -32.36 1.71
N PRO A 28 -35.94 -31.17 1.98
CA PRO A 28 -35.63 -29.93 1.27
C PRO A 28 -34.74 -28.96 2.07
N ALA A 29 -33.88 -28.21 1.38
CA ALA A 29 -33.22 -27.06 1.98
C ALA A 29 -34.24 -25.92 2.13
N GLY A 30 -34.54 -25.56 3.38
CA GLY A 30 -35.14 -24.27 3.70
C GLY A 30 -34.12 -23.18 3.38
N ALA A 31 -34.47 -22.25 2.50
CA ALA A 31 -33.69 -21.04 2.31
C ALA A 31 -33.70 -20.26 3.62
N ALA A 32 -32.52 -20.07 4.22
CA ALA A 32 -32.32 -18.99 5.17
C ALA A 32 -32.58 -17.66 4.45
N PRO A 33 -33.22 -16.67 5.09
CA PRO A 33 -33.29 -15.33 4.52
C PRO A 33 -31.86 -14.82 4.31
N PRO A 34 -31.61 -14.00 3.28
CA PRO A 34 -30.29 -13.44 3.03
C PRO A 34 -29.81 -12.76 4.32
N THR A 35 -28.63 -13.16 4.78
CA THR A 35 -27.88 -12.34 5.73
C THR A 35 -27.83 -10.94 5.16
N ALA A 36 -28.34 -9.97 5.92
CA ALA A 36 -28.21 -8.57 5.56
C ALA A 36 -26.74 -8.33 5.21
N ALA A 37 -26.50 -7.77 4.02
CA ALA A 37 -25.19 -7.23 3.71
C ALA A 37 -24.77 -6.35 4.88
N SER A 38 -23.57 -6.57 5.40
CA SER A 38 -22.93 -5.58 6.26
C SER A 38 -23.07 -4.22 5.58
N PRO A 39 -23.35 -3.14 6.32
CA PRO A 39 -23.35 -1.82 5.72
C PRO A 39 -22.00 -1.64 5.02
N VAL A 40 -22.04 -1.44 3.70
CA VAL A 40 -20.89 -0.93 2.95
C VAL A 40 -20.48 0.34 3.71
N ALA A 41 -19.24 0.40 4.17
CA ALA A 41 -18.71 1.64 4.72
C ALA A 41 -19.02 2.75 3.69
N ALA A 42 -19.54 3.88 4.14
CA ALA A 42 -19.73 5.01 3.23
C ALA A 42 -18.39 5.27 2.54
N ALA A 43 -18.40 5.43 1.21
CA ALA A 43 -17.21 5.79 0.47
C ALA A 43 -16.59 7.01 1.15
N VAL A 44 -15.29 6.93 1.47
CA VAL A 44 -14.56 8.10 1.95
C VAL A 44 -14.65 9.13 0.83
N ASP A 45 -15.04 10.36 1.17
CA ASP A 45 -15.03 11.48 0.23
C ASP A 45 -13.57 11.84 0.01
N LEU A 46 -13.02 11.44 -1.14
CA LEU A 46 -11.65 11.70 -1.51
C LEU A 46 -11.61 13.07 -2.18
N ASP A 47 -10.93 14.03 -1.54
CA ASP A 47 -10.69 15.33 -2.15
C ASP A 47 -9.75 15.17 -3.34
N THR A 48 -10.27 15.40 -4.53
CA THR A 48 -9.51 15.33 -5.78
C THR A 48 -9.26 16.71 -6.37
N ASP A 49 -9.66 17.78 -5.69
CA ASP A 49 -9.57 19.16 -6.20
C ASP A 49 -8.18 19.79 -5.93
N GLY A 50 -7.32 19.13 -5.14
CA GLY A 50 -5.95 19.56 -4.86
C GLY A 50 -5.12 19.75 -6.13
N GLU A 51 -4.33 20.82 -6.20
CA GLU A 51 -3.54 21.15 -7.40
C GLU A 51 -2.59 20.01 -7.77
N TYR A 52 -1.84 19.48 -6.80
CA TYR A 52 -0.88 18.41 -7.02
C TYR A 52 -1.56 17.08 -7.35
N THR A 53 -2.73 16.82 -6.77
CA THR A 53 -3.60 15.70 -7.16
C THR A 53 -4.04 15.81 -8.63
N GLN A 54 -4.42 17.00 -9.09
CA GLN A 54 -4.78 17.21 -10.50
C GLN A 54 -3.57 17.04 -11.43
N ARG A 55 -2.38 17.52 -11.04
CA ARG A 55 -1.14 17.28 -11.79
C ARG A 55 -0.81 15.79 -11.91
N PHE A 56 -0.98 15.03 -10.82
CA PHE A 56 -0.86 13.58 -10.83
C PHE A 56 -1.85 12.94 -11.81
N LEU A 57 -3.14 13.27 -11.73
CA LEU A 57 -4.17 12.70 -12.61
C LEU A 57 -3.94 13.05 -14.08
N ASP A 58 -3.47 14.26 -14.38
CA ASP A 58 -3.11 14.69 -15.74
C ASP A 58 -1.92 13.88 -16.29
N LEU A 59 -0.87 13.65 -15.48
CA LEU A 59 0.28 12.84 -15.89
C LEU A 59 -0.09 11.35 -15.99
N TYR A 60 -0.88 10.83 -15.06
CA TYR A 60 -1.42 9.47 -15.11
C TYR A 60 -2.22 9.24 -16.39
N ALA A 61 -3.08 10.19 -16.77
CA ALA A 61 -3.86 10.13 -18.00
C ALA A 61 -2.97 10.15 -19.25
N LYS A 62 -1.84 10.87 -19.24
CA LYS A 62 -0.86 10.85 -20.32
C LYS A 62 -0.15 9.50 -20.42
N ILE A 63 0.25 8.90 -19.28
CA ILE A 63 0.90 7.59 -19.24
C ILE A 63 -0.03 6.51 -19.81
N HIS A 64 -1.31 6.58 -19.47
CA HIS A 64 -2.33 5.62 -19.90
C HIS A 64 -2.99 5.91 -21.25
N ASP A 65 -2.71 7.06 -21.89
CA ASP A 65 -3.20 7.33 -23.24
C ASP A 65 -2.48 6.41 -24.24
N PRO A 66 -3.17 5.49 -24.92
CA PRO A 66 -2.53 4.61 -25.91
C PRO A 66 -1.87 5.38 -27.06
N ALA A 67 -2.24 6.65 -27.29
CA ALA A 67 -1.59 7.50 -28.27
C ALA A 67 -0.15 7.90 -27.88
N ASN A 68 0.19 7.84 -26.60
CA ASN A 68 1.51 8.20 -26.07
C ASN A 68 2.47 7.01 -26.00
N GLY A 69 1.99 5.78 -26.13
CA GLY A 69 2.85 4.62 -26.42
C GLY A 69 3.68 4.07 -25.26
N TYR A 70 3.32 4.35 -24.00
CA TYR A 70 4.01 3.77 -22.83
C TYR A 70 3.81 2.26 -22.68
N PHE A 71 2.69 1.74 -23.17
CA PHE A 71 2.35 0.33 -23.11
C PHE A 71 2.28 -0.28 -24.50
N SER A 72 2.71 -1.53 -24.60
CA SER A 72 2.52 -2.35 -25.79
C SER A 72 1.05 -2.66 -26.05
N PRO A 73 0.69 -3.16 -27.25
CA PRO A 73 -0.66 -3.64 -27.53
C PRO A 73 -1.17 -4.74 -26.57
N GLN A 74 -0.26 -5.44 -25.89
CA GLN A 74 -0.53 -6.45 -24.88
C GLN A 74 -0.77 -5.86 -23.48
N GLY A 75 -0.60 -4.54 -23.30
CA GLY A 75 -0.72 -3.85 -22.01
C GLY A 75 0.53 -3.95 -21.14
N ILE A 76 1.70 -4.16 -21.74
CA ILE A 76 2.98 -4.29 -21.02
C ILE A 76 3.71 -2.96 -21.08
N PRO A 77 4.15 -2.38 -19.94
CA PRO A 77 4.91 -1.14 -19.98
C PRO A 77 6.24 -1.37 -20.69
N TYR A 78 6.61 -0.50 -21.62
CA TYR A 78 7.97 -0.45 -22.14
C TYR A 78 8.90 0.24 -21.13
N HIS A 79 10.21 0.10 -21.31
CA HIS A 79 11.19 0.88 -20.56
C HIS A 79 11.05 2.37 -20.87
N ALA A 80 10.87 2.71 -22.15
CA ALA A 80 10.60 4.07 -22.62
C ALA A 80 9.69 4.07 -23.85
N VAL A 81 9.02 5.20 -24.11
CA VAL A 81 8.23 5.42 -25.33
C VAL A 81 9.13 5.41 -26.58
N GLU A 82 10.33 5.97 -26.48
CA GLU A 82 11.29 5.98 -27.57
C GLU A 82 12.05 4.65 -27.64
N THR A 83 12.13 4.06 -28.83
CA THR A 83 12.80 2.78 -29.12
C THR A 83 14.32 2.86 -29.04
N LEU A 84 14.92 3.94 -29.56
CA LEU A 84 16.38 4.13 -29.54
C LEU A 84 16.86 4.58 -28.16
N MET A 85 17.18 3.61 -27.30
CA MET A 85 17.67 3.82 -25.94
C MET A 85 18.61 2.69 -25.51
N VAL A 86 19.73 3.03 -24.89
CA VAL A 86 20.73 2.08 -24.34
C VAL A 86 21.26 2.64 -23.02
N GLU A 87 21.08 1.94 -21.90
CA GLU A 87 21.57 2.41 -20.57
C GLU A 87 21.66 1.30 -19.50
N ALA A 88 20.73 0.36 -19.51
CA ALA A 88 20.73 -0.88 -18.73
C ALA A 88 20.00 -1.96 -19.53
N PRO A 89 18.71 -1.78 -19.90
CA PRO A 89 18.22 -2.33 -21.16
C PRO A 89 18.96 -1.67 -22.33
N ASP A 90 19.01 -2.36 -23.44
CA ASP A 90 19.71 -1.94 -24.64
C ASP A 90 18.77 -1.65 -25.83
N HIS A 91 17.46 -1.63 -25.57
CA HIS A 91 16.43 -1.10 -26.45
C HIS A 91 15.22 -0.58 -25.65
N GLY A 92 14.62 0.54 -26.06
CA GLY A 92 13.58 1.23 -25.27
C GLY A 92 12.26 0.46 -25.14
N HIS A 93 11.97 -0.43 -26.09
CA HIS A 93 10.81 -1.35 -26.01
C HIS A 93 11.15 -2.73 -25.43
N GLU A 94 12.33 -2.89 -24.84
CA GLU A 94 12.45 -3.87 -23.76
C GLU A 94 11.63 -3.37 -22.57
N THR A 95 11.41 -4.25 -21.61
CA THR A 95 10.86 -3.89 -20.31
C THR A 95 11.64 -4.59 -19.22
N THR A 96 11.49 -4.10 -18.02
CA THR A 96 12.22 -4.57 -16.85
C THR A 96 11.26 -4.88 -15.70
N SER A 97 11.69 -5.75 -14.79
CA SER A 97 11.00 -5.90 -13.50
C SER A 97 10.91 -4.56 -12.76
N GLU A 98 11.89 -3.67 -12.97
CA GLU A 98 11.87 -2.28 -12.51
C GLU A 98 10.64 -1.53 -13.06
N ALA A 99 10.43 -1.50 -14.38
CA ALA A 99 9.28 -0.82 -15.00
C ALA A 99 7.94 -1.34 -14.43
N TYR A 100 7.80 -2.65 -14.23
CA TYR A 100 6.63 -3.24 -13.57
C TYR A 100 6.48 -2.82 -12.11
N SER A 101 7.57 -2.78 -11.34
CA SER A 101 7.52 -2.34 -9.94
C SER A 101 7.18 -0.84 -9.80
N PHE A 102 7.59 -0.01 -10.77
CA PHE A 102 7.11 1.36 -10.87
C PHE A 102 5.64 1.41 -11.28
N TRP A 103 5.19 0.60 -12.24
CA TRP A 103 3.78 0.56 -12.63
C TRP A 103 2.87 0.24 -11.43
N LEU A 104 3.25 -0.74 -10.61
CA LEU A 104 2.54 -1.02 -9.35
C LEU A 104 2.47 0.21 -8.44
N TRP A 105 3.56 0.96 -8.29
CA TRP A 105 3.57 2.22 -7.53
C TRP A 105 2.66 3.29 -8.13
N LEU A 106 2.64 3.44 -9.46
CA LEU A 106 1.73 4.36 -10.15
C LEU A 106 0.27 4.04 -9.82
N GLU A 107 -0.10 2.76 -9.88
CA GLU A 107 -1.45 2.31 -9.57
C GLU A 107 -1.77 2.36 -8.08
N THR A 108 -0.77 2.19 -7.20
CA THR A 108 -0.94 2.42 -5.76
C THR A 108 -1.30 3.88 -5.49
N SER A 109 -0.61 4.83 -6.09
CA SER A 109 -0.95 6.26 -5.99
C SER A 109 -2.32 6.56 -6.62
N TYR A 110 -2.67 5.92 -7.74
CA TYR A 110 -3.99 6.08 -8.36
C TYR A 110 -5.11 5.58 -7.47
N GLY A 111 -4.97 4.39 -6.87
CA GLY A 111 -5.92 3.87 -5.90
C GLY A 111 -6.01 4.74 -4.65
N GLN A 112 -4.90 5.30 -4.18
CA GLN A 112 -4.88 6.25 -3.08
C GLN A 112 -5.69 7.53 -3.37
N VAL A 113 -5.52 8.10 -4.57
CA VAL A 113 -6.20 9.34 -4.99
C VAL A 113 -7.68 9.12 -5.33
N THR A 114 -8.01 7.99 -5.97
CA THR A 114 -9.35 7.79 -6.57
C THR A 114 -10.23 6.78 -5.83
N GLY A 115 -9.64 5.93 -4.99
CA GLY A 115 -10.30 4.78 -4.38
C GLY A 115 -10.55 3.62 -5.34
N ASP A 116 -10.05 3.70 -6.58
CA ASP A 116 -10.14 2.63 -7.57
C ASP A 116 -8.87 1.77 -7.57
N TRP A 117 -9.02 0.54 -7.06
CA TRP A 117 -7.93 -0.43 -6.92
C TRP A 117 -7.92 -1.50 -8.02
N GLU A 118 -8.81 -1.43 -9.01
CA GLU A 118 -8.77 -2.37 -10.16
C GLU A 118 -7.44 -2.26 -10.92
N PRO A 119 -6.92 -1.05 -11.24
CA PRO A 119 -5.66 -0.92 -11.98
C PRO A 119 -4.47 -1.56 -11.26
N PHE A 120 -4.37 -1.43 -9.94
CA PHE A 120 -3.30 -2.04 -9.13
C PHE A 120 -3.30 -3.57 -9.25
N ASN A 121 -4.48 -4.18 -9.13
CA ASN A 121 -4.63 -5.63 -9.29
C ASN A 121 -4.33 -6.07 -10.74
N HIS A 122 -4.74 -5.27 -11.73
CA HIS A 122 -4.47 -5.55 -13.14
C HIS A 122 -2.97 -5.50 -13.47
N ALA A 123 -2.24 -4.51 -12.92
CA ALA A 123 -0.79 -4.42 -13.07
C ALA A 123 -0.09 -5.66 -12.48
N TRP A 124 -0.55 -6.16 -11.33
CA TRP A 124 -0.02 -7.40 -10.73
C TRP A 124 -0.34 -8.64 -11.57
N ASP A 125 -1.57 -8.78 -12.07
CA ASP A 125 -1.93 -9.90 -12.95
C ASP A 125 -1.08 -9.92 -14.22
N THR A 126 -0.77 -8.75 -14.78
CA THR A 126 0.11 -8.60 -15.94
C THR A 126 1.56 -8.95 -15.59
N LEU A 127 2.05 -8.55 -14.42
CA LEU A 127 3.36 -8.95 -13.89
C LEU A 127 3.47 -10.47 -13.78
N GLU A 128 2.49 -11.14 -13.16
CA GLU A 128 2.48 -12.61 -13.03
C GLU A 128 2.48 -13.31 -14.39
N GLN A 129 1.76 -12.73 -15.36
CA GLN A 129 1.65 -13.31 -16.69
C GLN A 129 2.94 -13.20 -17.50
N TYR A 130 3.65 -12.06 -17.41
CA TYR A 130 4.70 -11.72 -18.36
C TYR A 130 6.10 -11.62 -17.77
N MET A 131 6.24 -11.44 -16.45
CA MET A 131 7.54 -11.27 -15.79
C MET A 131 7.89 -12.38 -14.81
N ILE A 132 6.91 -13.14 -14.30
CA ILE A 132 7.18 -14.34 -13.50
C ILE A 132 7.17 -15.57 -14.41
N PRO A 133 8.27 -16.33 -14.54
CA PRO A 133 8.32 -17.50 -15.41
C PRO A 133 7.26 -18.55 -15.02
N THR A 134 6.48 -19.05 -15.99
CA THR A 134 5.46 -20.08 -15.73
C THR A 134 6.09 -21.47 -15.55
N THR A 135 5.29 -22.47 -15.15
CA THR A 135 5.72 -23.88 -15.09
C THR A 135 6.42 -24.34 -16.38
N GLU A 136 5.90 -23.96 -17.55
CA GLU A 136 6.49 -24.30 -18.86
C GLU A 136 7.85 -23.65 -19.07
N ASN A 137 8.05 -22.44 -18.54
CA ASN A 137 9.31 -21.71 -18.64
C ASN A 137 10.38 -22.24 -17.67
N GLN A 138 9.99 -22.75 -16.49
CA GLN A 138 10.88 -23.28 -15.45
C GLN A 138 10.59 -24.74 -15.03
N PRO A 139 10.54 -25.71 -15.98
CA PRO A 139 9.89 -27.02 -15.82
C PRO A 139 10.62 -28.04 -14.96
N THR A 140 11.89 -27.84 -14.63
CA THR A 140 12.74 -28.86 -13.99
C THR A 140 13.24 -28.48 -12.59
N ASN A 141 12.61 -27.47 -11.96
CA ASN A 141 12.89 -27.11 -10.57
C ASN A 141 12.84 -28.29 -9.59
N GLY A 142 11.99 -29.29 -9.84
CA GLY A 142 11.89 -30.49 -8.99
C GLY A 142 13.16 -31.37 -8.96
N ALA A 143 14.17 -31.07 -9.76
CA ALA A 143 15.49 -31.72 -9.71
C ALA A 143 16.52 -30.95 -8.87
N TYR A 144 16.15 -29.81 -8.30
CA TYR A 144 17.02 -28.98 -7.46
C TYR A 144 17.41 -29.73 -6.17
N ASP A 145 18.68 -29.64 -5.79
CA ASP A 145 19.21 -30.20 -4.54
C ASP A 145 19.75 -29.05 -3.66
N PRO A 146 19.03 -28.64 -2.60
CA PRO A 146 19.47 -27.57 -1.71
C PRO A 146 20.81 -27.85 -1.01
N SER A 147 21.26 -29.10 -0.94
CA SER A 147 22.59 -29.45 -0.40
C SER A 147 23.73 -29.24 -1.39
N LYS A 148 23.40 -28.99 -2.66
CA LYS A 148 24.31 -28.71 -3.78
C LYS A 148 23.66 -27.70 -4.73
N PRO A 149 23.46 -26.46 -4.27
CA PRO A 149 22.59 -25.51 -4.93
C PRO A 149 23.12 -25.06 -6.31
N ALA A 150 24.43 -25.06 -6.52
CA ALA A 150 25.05 -24.77 -7.81
C ALA A 150 26.45 -25.39 -7.91
N THR A 151 27.06 -25.32 -9.10
CA THR A 151 28.50 -25.54 -9.30
C THR A 151 29.18 -24.19 -9.47
N TYR A 152 30.31 -24.00 -8.81
CA TYR A 152 31.06 -22.74 -8.82
C TYR A 152 31.66 -22.44 -10.20
N ALA A 153 31.62 -21.18 -10.61
CA ALA A 153 32.48 -20.59 -11.63
C ALA A 153 32.99 -19.23 -11.12
N PRO A 154 34.28 -18.88 -11.33
CA PRO A 154 34.80 -17.56 -10.97
C PRO A 154 34.20 -16.46 -11.87
N GLU A 155 34.00 -15.26 -11.33
CA GLU A 155 33.87 -14.06 -12.17
C GLU A 155 35.25 -13.56 -12.58
N PHE A 156 35.30 -12.79 -13.66
CA PHE A 156 36.51 -12.13 -14.12
C PHE A 156 36.21 -10.67 -14.43
N ASN A 157 37.22 -9.81 -14.26
CA ASN A 157 37.02 -8.38 -14.39
C ASN A 157 36.72 -7.93 -15.82
N HIS A 158 37.14 -8.68 -16.84
CA HIS A 158 36.98 -8.28 -18.25
C HIS A 158 36.24 -9.35 -19.09
N PRO A 159 35.35 -8.95 -20.04
CA PRO A 159 34.64 -9.90 -20.92
C PRO A 159 35.54 -10.85 -21.70
N GLY A 160 36.75 -10.40 -22.06
CA GLY A 160 37.78 -11.18 -22.75
C GLY A 160 38.25 -12.44 -22.02
N GLN A 161 37.89 -12.60 -20.74
CA GLN A 161 38.26 -13.75 -19.90
C GLN A 161 37.16 -14.82 -19.84
N TYR A 162 36.03 -14.60 -20.51
CA TYR A 162 34.93 -15.55 -20.61
C TYR A 162 35.05 -16.40 -21.90
N PRO A 163 34.47 -17.61 -21.96
CA PRO A 163 33.61 -18.25 -20.96
C PRO A 163 34.35 -18.67 -19.67
N SER A 164 33.69 -18.51 -18.53
CA SER A 164 34.25 -18.89 -17.22
C SER A 164 34.07 -20.38 -16.91
N GLN A 165 35.17 -21.07 -16.63
CA GLN A 165 35.17 -22.52 -16.46
C GLN A 165 34.51 -22.95 -15.13
N LEU A 166 33.50 -23.82 -15.21
CA LEU A 166 32.93 -24.48 -14.04
C LEU A 166 34.01 -25.31 -13.32
N ASP A 167 34.08 -25.16 -12.00
CA ASP A 167 34.99 -25.92 -11.14
C ASP A 167 34.20 -26.71 -10.07
N PRO A 168 33.93 -28.01 -10.30
CA PRO A 168 33.26 -28.87 -9.33
C PRO A 168 34.14 -29.23 -8.11
N GLY A 169 35.41 -28.81 -8.10
CA GLY A 169 36.33 -28.97 -6.98
C GLY A 169 36.14 -27.94 -5.88
N VAL A 170 35.49 -26.81 -6.17
CA VAL A 170 35.18 -25.76 -5.16
C VAL A 170 33.91 -26.13 -4.40
N SER A 171 33.97 -26.08 -3.08
CA SER A 171 32.81 -26.35 -2.23
C SER A 171 31.79 -25.21 -2.31
N VAL A 172 30.51 -25.56 -2.37
CA VAL A 172 29.37 -24.63 -2.31
C VAL A 172 28.60 -24.93 -1.01
N GLY A 173 28.01 -23.91 -0.40
CA GLY A 173 27.19 -24.07 0.82
C GLY A 173 25.85 -24.74 0.57
N THR A 174 25.07 -24.88 1.65
CA THR A 174 23.70 -25.40 1.61
C THR A 174 22.71 -24.24 1.55
N ASP A 175 21.72 -24.34 0.65
CA ASP A 175 20.56 -23.45 0.62
C ASP A 175 19.61 -23.80 1.79
N PRO A 176 19.41 -22.91 2.78
CA PRO A 176 18.58 -23.19 3.94
C PRO A 176 17.08 -22.93 3.73
N ILE A 177 16.68 -22.28 2.64
CA ILE A 177 15.29 -21.84 2.41
C ILE A 177 14.59 -22.64 1.31
N GLY A 178 15.31 -23.30 0.40
CA GLY A 178 14.70 -24.04 -0.72
C GLY A 178 13.66 -25.10 -0.31
N ASN A 179 13.97 -25.94 0.69
CA ASN A 179 13.01 -26.94 1.21
C ASN A 179 11.85 -26.30 1.99
N GLU A 180 12.10 -25.17 2.64
CA GLU A 180 11.09 -24.43 3.40
C GLU A 180 10.04 -23.87 2.43
N LEU A 181 10.48 -23.12 1.42
CA LEU A 181 9.64 -22.54 0.38
C LEU A 181 8.80 -23.62 -0.34
N GLU A 182 9.41 -24.74 -0.72
CA GLU A 182 8.67 -25.85 -1.34
C GLU A 182 7.61 -26.43 -0.41
N SER A 183 7.90 -26.54 0.89
CA SER A 183 6.94 -27.02 1.88
C SER A 183 5.80 -26.04 2.13
N THR A 184 6.10 -24.74 2.12
CA THR A 184 5.13 -23.65 2.32
C THR A 184 4.15 -23.56 1.15
N TYR A 185 4.67 -23.52 -0.09
CA TYR A 185 3.88 -23.23 -1.28
C TYR A 185 3.49 -24.47 -2.10
N GLY A 186 3.99 -25.65 -1.75
CA GLY A 186 3.68 -26.91 -2.44
C GLY A 186 4.19 -26.99 -3.87
N THR A 187 5.15 -26.13 -4.24
CA THR A 187 5.79 -26.06 -5.56
C THR A 187 7.28 -25.80 -5.41
N SER A 188 8.08 -26.35 -6.32
CA SER A 188 9.52 -26.07 -6.41
C SER A 188 9.82 -24.84 -7.27
N GLU A 189 8.82 -24.25 -7.92
CA GLU A 189 8.96 -23.04 -8.74
C GLU A 189 9.35 -21.83 -7.90
N ILE A 190 10.01 -20.88 -8.54
CA ILE A 190 10.34 -19.57 -7.97
C ILE A 190 9.25 -18.57 -8.33
N TYR A 191 8.75 -17.85 -7.33
CA TYR A 191 7.79 -16.76 -7.52
C TYR A 191 8.50 -15.42 -7.32
N GLY A 192 9.18 -14.97 -8.38
CA GLY A 192 9.90 -13.71 -8.43
C GLY A 192 10.10 -13.30 -9.89
N MET A 193 10.20 -12.00 -10.15
CA MET A 193 10.29 -11.51 -11.53
C MET A 193 11.63 -11.89 -12.16
N HIS A 194 11.62 -12.27 -13.43
CA HIS A 194 12.80 -12.13 -14.25
C HIS A 194 13.03 -10.64 -14.58
N TRP A 195 14.28 -10.20 -14.63
CA TRP A 195 14.60 -8.79 -14.72
C TRP A 195 14.36 -8.14 -16.09
N LEU A 196 14.47 -8.87 -17.21
CA LEU A 196 14.44 -8.28 -18.56
C LEU A 196 13.56 -9.10 -19.51
N ALA A 197 12.79 -8.39 -20.32
CA ALA A 197 12.01 -8.99 -21.40
C ALA A 197 11.97 -8.08 -22.64
N ASP A 198 12.06 -8.70 -23.80
CA ASP A 198 11.83 -8.08 -25.11
C ASP A 198 10.34 -8.10 -25.40
N VAL A 199 9.66 -6.96 -25.29
CA VAL A 199 8.19 -6.89 -25.32
C VAL A 199 7.63 -7.12 -26.72
N ASP A 200 8.32 -6.58 -27.73
CA ASP A 200 7.90 -6.61 -29.13
C ASP A 200 8.56 -7.73 -29.94
N ASN A 201 9.37 -8.56 -29.29
CA ASN A 201 10.19 -9.60 -29.91
C ASN A 201 11.15 -9.01 -30.97
N ILE A 202 11.71 -7.82 -30.73
CA ILE A 202 12.63 -7.15 -31.65
C ILE A 202 13.89 -8.00 -31.92
N TYR A 203 14.37 -8.72 -30.92
CA TYR A 203 15.48 -9.67 -31.06
C TYR A 203 15.08 -10.94 -31.79
N GLY A 204 13.79 -11.29 -31.77
CA GLY A 204 13.23 -12.41 -32.52
C GLY A 204 13.44 -13.78 -31.88
N PHE A 205 13.75 -13.87 -30.58
CA PHE A 205 13.91 -15.15 -29.91
C PHE A 205 12.58 -15.87 -29.70
N GLY A 206 11.52 -15.15 -29.32
CA GLY A 206 10.22 -15.72 -28.99
C GLY A 206 10.26 -16.67 -27.79
N ALA A 207 11.05 -16.37 -26.75
CA ALA A 207 11.07 -17.10 -25.49
C ALA A 207 9.86 -16.72 -24.62
N ALA A 208 8.66 -17.02 -25.14
CA ALA A 208 7.42 -16.47 -24.60
C ALA A 208 7.01 -17.07 -23.24
N PRO A 209 6.26 -16.31 -22.41
CA PRO A 209 5.56 -16.87 -21.26
C PRO A 209 4.70 -18.08 -21.66
N GLY A 210 4.78 -19.17 -20.89
CA GLY A 210 4.08 -20.41 -21.20
C GLY A 210 4.73 -21.27 -22.29
N SER A 211 5.94 -20.94 -22.76
CA SER A 211 6.70 -21.74 -23.75
C SER A 211 7.97 -22.34 -23.14
N SER A 212 8.30 -23.58 -23.53
CA SER A 212 9.58 -24.23 -23.20
C SER A 212 10.56 -24.27 -24.38
N THR A 213 10.22 -23.61 -25.48
CA THR A 213 11.00 -23.54 -26.72
C THR A 213 10.98 -22.14 -27.31
N LEU A 214 11.93 -21.85 -28.19
CA LEU A 214 11.97 -20.58 -28.91
C LEU A 214 10.95 -20.55 -30.05
N LEU A 215 10.06 -19.56 -30.05
CA LEU A 215 9.03 -19.38 -31.09
C LEU A 215 9.55 -18.62 -32.32
N GLY A 216 10.72 -17.99 -32.20
CA GLY A 216 11.43 -17.34 -33.31
C GLY A 216 10.88 -15.96 -33.70
N PRO A 217 11.38 -15.37 -34.79
CA PRO A 217 11.17 -13.96 -35.13
C PRO A 217 9.76 -13.64 -35.63
N ASP A 218 8.99 -14.64 -36.04
CA ASP A 218 7.60 -14.47 -36.47
C ASP A 218 6.62 -14.42 -35.28
N HIS A 219 7.09 -14.59 -34.04
CA HIS A 219 6.26 -14.50 -32.84
C HIS A 219 5.90 -13.04 -32.53
N GLU A 220 4.61 -12.78 -32.31
CA GLU A 220 4.11 -11.50 -31.80
C GLU A 220 3.96 -11.59 -30.27
N GLY A 221 4.73 -10.80 -29.52
CA GLY A 221 4.63 -10.69 -28.07
C GLY A 221 5.93 -10.93 -27.33
N THR A 222 5.85 -10.92 -26.01
CA THR A 222 7.00 -10.83 -25.10
C THR A 222 7.90 -12.06 -25.15
N SER A 223 9.20 -11.83 -25.04
CA SER A 223 10.25 -12.84 -24.99
C SER A 223 11.15 -12.60 -23.78
N TYR A 224 11.33 -13.62 -22.93
CA TYR A 224 12.31 -13.57 -21.84
C TYR A 224 13.74 -13.61 -22.38
N ILE A 225 14.52 -12.58 -22.07
CA ILE A 225 15.90 -12.42 -22.54
C ILE A 225 16.81 -12.02 -21.40
N ASN A 226 18.11 -12.12 -21.61
CA ASN A 226 19.10 -11.59 -20.70
C ASN A 226 20.26 -10.99 -21.51
N THR A 227 21.13 -10.23 -20.85
CA THR A 227 22.30 -9.59 -21.45
C THR A 227 23.53 -9.84 -20.57
N PHE A 228 23.69 -9.11 -19.47
CA PHE A 228 24.86 -9.14 -18.59
C PHE A 228 25.19 -10.54 -18.05
N GLN A 229 26.42 -11.02 -18.30
CA GLN A 229 26.96 -12.31 -17.86
C GLN A 229 28.48 -12.32 -17.64
N ARG A 230 29.21 -11.26 -18.03
CA ARG A 230 30.67 -11.30 -18.20
C ARG A 230 31.45 -10.27 -17.37
N GLY A 231 31.00 -10.10 -16.14
CA GLY A 231 31.74 -9.42 -15.08
C GLY A 231 31.68 -7.89 -15.13
N PRO A 232 32.43 -7.21 -14.25
CA PRO A 232 32.23 -5.79 -13.95
C PRO A 232 32.59 -4.81 -15.07
N GLN A 233 33.42 -5.19 -16.04
CA GLN A 233 33.70 -4.36 -17.21
C GLN A 233 32.78 -4.69 -18.41
N GLU A 234 31.80 -5.58 -18.29
CA GLU A 234 30.78 -5.71 -19.32
C GLU A 234 29.75 -4.60 -19.17
N SER A 235 29.93 -3.49 -19.89
CA SER A 235 28.91 -2.45 -20.01
C SER A 235 27.74 -2.93 -20.88
N VAL A 236 26.64 -2.16 -20.87
CA VAL A 236 25.46 -2.42 -21.71
C VAL A 236 25.83 -2.55 -23.21
N TRP A 237 26.86 -1.83 -23.65
CA TRP A 237 27.37 -1.81 -25.03
C TRP A 237 28.11 -3.07 -25.45
N GLU A 238 28.49 -3.92 -24.50
CA GLU A 238 29.43 -5.01 -24.75
C GLU A 238 28.77 -6.38 -24.70
N THR A 239 27.50 -6.43 -24.32
CA THR A 239 26.68 -7.62 -24.18
C THR A 239 26.34 -8.27 -25.53
N VAL A 240 26.13 -9.59 -25.52
CA VAL A 240 25.55 -10.35 -26.62
C VAL A 240 24.18 -10.88 -26.15
N PRO A 241 23.05 -10.26 -26.53
CA PRO A 241 21.73 -10.62 -25.98
C PRO A 241 21.38 -12.07 -26.25
N GLN A 242 20.79 -12.73 -25.27
CA GLN A 242 20.53 -14.17 -25.28
C GLN A 242 19.13 -14.49 -24.75
N PRO A 243 18.49 -15.58 -25.22
CA PRO A 243 17.24 -16.00 -24.65
C PRO A 243 17.44 -16.64 -23.28
N SER A 244 16.48 -16.41 -22.39
CA SER A 244 16.43 -17.07 -21.07
C SER A 244 16.11 -18.56 -21.19
N ILE A 245 15.50 -18.98 -22.31
CA ILE A 245 15.33 -20.37 -22.74
C ILE A 245 16.29 -20.64 -23.90
N ASP A 246 17.36 -21.40 -23.65
CA ASP A 246 18.34 -21.76 -24.68
C ASP A 246 18.13 -23.20 -25.15
N ASP A 247 17.45 -23.35 -26.30
CA ASP A 247 17.22 -24.63 -26.97
C ASP A 247 18.15 -24.88 -28.16
N PHE A 248 19.20 -24.05 -28.32
CA PHE A 248 20.19 -24.06 -29.39
C PHE A 248 19.65 -23.72 -30.78
N SER A 249 18.47 -23.09 -30.89
CA SER A 249 17.93 -22.68 -32.19
C SER A 249 18.69 -21.50 -32.82
N TYR A 250 19.28 -20.64 -31.99
CA TYR A 250 20.07 -19.46 -32.38
C TYR A 250 21.40 -19.45 -31.63
N GLY A 251 22.30 -18.54 -31.98
CA GLY A 251 23.67 -18.53 -31.44
C GLY A 251 24.58 -19.52 -32.19
N GLY A 252 25.54 -20.10 -31.49
CA GLY A 252 26.51 -21.07 -32.01
C GLY A 252 26.05 -22.52 -31.90
N GLU A 253 26.99 -23.47 -31.90
CA GLU A 253 26.69 -24.92 -31.79
C GLU A 253 25.95 -25.28 -30.49
N ASN A 254 26.23 -24.55 -29.41
CA ASN A 254 25.68 -24.77 -28.07
C ASN A 254 24.74 -23.63 -27.62
N GLY A 255 24.08 -22.98 -28.58
CA GLY A 255 23.34 -21.76 -28.29
C GLY A 255 24.27 -20.60 -27.97
N TYR A 256 24.00 -19.91 -26.87
CA TYR A 256 24.85 -18.81 -26.36
C TYR A 256 25.68 -19.25 -25.14
N LEU A 257 25.47 -20.47 -24.62
CA LEU A 257 25.99 -20.89 -23.32
C LEU A 257 27.52 -20.82 -23.22
N ASP A 258 28.22 -21.20 -24.29
CA ASP A 258 29.69 -21.26 -24.35
C ASP A 258 30.36 -19.91 -24.63
N LEU A 259 29.59 -18.82 -24.70
CA LEU A 259 30.10 -17.45 -24.54
C LEU A 259 30.32 -17.10 -23.07
N PHE A 260 29.56 -17.71 -22.16
CA PHE A 260 29.46 -17.29 -20.76
C PHE A 260 30.11 -18.30 -19.80
N THR A 261 29.81 -19.58 -19.96
CA THR A 261 30.22 -20.64 -19.04
C THR A 261 30.97 -21.73 -19.79
N GLY A 262 32.16 -22.10 -19.31
CA GLY A 262 32.95 -23.19 -19.85
C GLY A 262 32.58 -24.51 -19.20
N ASP A 263 32.16 -25.49 -20.00
CA ASP A 263 31.83 -26.84 -19.55
C ASP A 263 32.36 -27.92 -20.53
N ALA A 264 32.48 -29.15 -20.07
CA ALA A 264 32.85 -30.31 -20.88
C ALA A 264 31.75 -30.69 -21.89
N SER A 265 30.50 -30.31 -21.63
CA SER A 265 29.35 -30.52 -22.52
C SER A 265 28.22 -29.56 -22.18
N TYR A 266 27.44 -29.15 -23.17
CA TYR A 266 26.33 -28.22 -23.00
C TYR A 266 24.98 -28.93 -23.16
N ALA A 267 24.01 -28.51 -22.36
CA ALA A 267 22.62 -28.99 -22.44
C ALA A 267 21.68 -27.81 -22.66
N LYS A 268 20.63 -28.05 -23.44
CA LYS A 268 19.50 -27.12 -23.58
C LYS A 268 18.95 -26.82 -22.20
N GLN A 269 18.79 -25.55 -21.87
CA GLN A 269 18.50 -25.13 -20.50
C GLN A 269 17.68 -23.84 -20.46
N TRP A 270 17.11 -23.57 -19.32
CA TRP A 270 16.44 -22.32 -18.99
C TRP A 270 17.13 -21.68 -17.79
N LYS A 271 17.15 -20.34 -17.73
CA LYS A 271 17.75 -19.56 -16.65
C LYS A 271 17.07 -18.21 -16.52
N PHE A 272 16.80 -17.79 -15.29
CA PHE A 272 16.22 -16.49 -14.97
C PHE A 272 17.06 -15.82 -13.88
N THR A 273 17.10 -14.49 -13.96
CA THR A 273 17.80 -13.63 -13.02
C THR A 273 16.80 -12.62 -12.50
N ASN A 274 16.70 -12.49 -11.19
CA ASN A 274 15.90 -11.48 -10.52
C ASN A 274 16.71 -10.20 -10.30
N ALA A 275 16.02 -9.06 -10.29
CA ALA A 275 16.52 -7.79 -9.77
C ALA A 275 15.85 -7.51 -8.40
N PRO A 276 16.56 -7.74 -7.28
CA PRO A 276 15.95 -7.70 -5.94
C PRO A 276 15.40 -6.35 -5.53
N ASP A 277 15.94 -5.26 -6.07
CA ASP A 277 15.42 -3.91 -5.85
C ASP A 277 14.00 -3.74 -6.42
N ALA A 278 13.70 -4.38 -7.56
CA ALA A 278 12.39 -4.33 -8.21
C ALA A 278 11.34 -5.18 -7.50
N ASP A 279 11.67 -6.41 -7.12
CA ASP A 279 10.78 -7.25 -6.30
C ASP A 279 10.51 -6.57 -4.95
N ALA A 280 11.52 -5.98 -4.32
CA ALA A 280 11.35 -5.23 -3.08
C ALA A 280 10.46 -3.99 -3.27
N ARG A 281 10.63 -3.25 -4.37
CA ARG A 281 9.79 -2.09 -4.72
C ARG A 281 8.34 -2.51 -4.99
N ALA A 282 8.10 -3.69 -5.57
CA ALA A 282 6.75 -4.23 -5.74
C ALA A 282 6.09 -4.60 -4.40
N VAL A 283 6.85 -5.18 -3.46
CA VAL A 283 6.38 -5.43 -2.08
C VAL A 283 6.06 -4.13 -1.35
N GLU A 284 6.93 -3.12 -1.48
CA GLU A 284 6.71 -1.78 -0.92
C GLU A 284 5.44 -1.13 -1.49
N ALA A 285 5.22 -1.20 -2.81
CA ALA A 285 3.98 -0.70 -3.43
C ALA A 285 2.73 -1.41 -2.89
N ALA A 286 2.80 -2.73 -2.66
CA ALA A 286 1.70 -3.50 -2.08
C ALA A 286 1.44 -3.16 -0.61
N TYR A 287 2.48 -2.80 0.15
CA TYR A 287 2.34 -2.28 1.51
C TYR A 287 1.51 -1.00 1.52
N TRP A 288 1.90 -0.03 0.71
CA TRP A 288 1.18 1.24 0.62
C TRP A 288 -0.23 1.07 0.06
N ALA A 289 -0.44 0.18 -0.92
CA ALA A 289 -1.77 -0.15 -1.42
C ALA A 289 -2.66 -0.72 -0.30
N ASN A 290 -2.15 -1.66 0.50
CA ASN A 290 -2.87 -2.22 1.65
C ASN A 290 -3.22 -1.14 2.67
N LYS A 291 -2.26 -0.26 3.01
CA LYS A 291 -2.45 0.83 3.96
C LYS A 291 -3.52 1.81 3.48
N PHE A 292 -3.37 2.34 2.27
CA PHE A 292 -4.31 3.32 1.71
C PHE A 292 -5.71 2.71 1.48
N ALA A 293 -5.81 1.48 0.97
CA ALA A 293 -7.09 0.80 0.83
C ALA A 293 -7.76 0.59 2.21
N THR A 294 -6.98 0.28 3.25
CA THR A 294 -7.48 0.15 4.62
C THR A 294 -8.00 1.48 5.17
N GLU A 295 -7.26 2.58 4.97
CA GLU A 295 -7.66 3.94 5.36
C GLU A 295 -8.96 4.37 4.66
N GLN A 296 -9.16 3.94 3.42
CA GLN A 296 -10.39 4.14 2.65
C GLN A 296 -11.54 3.19 3.04
N GLY A 297 -11.32 2.26 3.96
CA GLY A 297 -12.31 1.25 4.38
C GLY A 297 -12.54 0.13 3.36
N GLN A 298 -11.59 -0.10 2.45
CA GLN A 298 -11.61 -1.10 1.37
C GLN A 298 -10.42 -2.09 1.40
N PRO A 299 -9.96 -2.62 2.54
CA PRO A 299 -8.78 -3.50 2.58
C PRO A 299 -8.92 -4.75 1.69
N GLU A 300 -10.14 -5.26 1.55
CA GLU A 300 -10.45 -6.44 0.71
C GLU A 300 -10.25 -6.18 -0.79
N ALA A 301 -10.14 -4.92 -1.23
CA ALA A 301 -9.96 -4.58 -2.65
C ALA A 301 -8.58 -4.97 -3.18
N VAL A 302 -7.58 -5.09 -2.29
CA VAL A 302 -6.19 -5.42 -2.66
C VAL A 302 -5.65 -6.67 -1.95
N ALA A 303 -6.39 -7.23 -1.00
CA ALA A 303 -5.93 -8.29 -0.11
C ALA A 303 -5.34 -9.53 -0.82
N GLU A 304 -5.91 -9.95 -1.96
CA GLU A 304 -5.37 -11.07 -2.74
C GLU A 304 -3.97 -10.76 -3.29
N THR A 305 -3.82 -9.58 -3.89
CA THR A 305 -2.56 -9.10 -4.46
C THR A 305 -1.52 -8.86 -3.37
N VAL A 306 -1.92 -8.35 -2.20
CA VAL A 306 -1.04 -8.23 -1.03
C VAL A 306 -0.54 -9.60 -0.58
N GLY A 307 -1.39 -10.64 -0.59
CA GLY A 307 -0.95 -12.02 -0.34
C GLY A 307 0.06 -12.54 -1.37
N LYS A 308 -0.07 -12.15 -2.64
CA LYS A 308 0.92 -12.45 -3.69
C LYS A 308 2.24 -11.71 -3.44
N ALA A 309 2.20 -10.47 -2.98
CA ALA A 309 3.39 -9.69 -2.61
C ALA A 309 4.12 -10.30 -1.41
N SER A 310 3.40 -10.76 -0.39
CA SER A 310 3.94 -11.54 0.73
C SER A 310 4.71 -12.77 0.24
N LYS A 311 4.14 -13.52 -0.73
CA LYS A 311 4.82 -14.65 -1.37
C LYS A 311 6.08 -14.22 -2.13
N MET A 312 6.05 -13.13 -2.90
CA MET A 312 7.23 -12.60 -3.58
C MET A 312 8.34 -12.26 -2.57
N GLY A 313 7.99 -11.60 -1.46
CA GLY A 313 8.89 -11.32 -0.35
C GLY A 313 9.49 -12.59 0.29
N ASP A 314 8.80 -13.72 0.26
CA ASP A 314 9.35 -14.98 0.76
C ASP A 314 10.49 -15.50 -0.13
N TYR A 315 10.30 -15.49 -1.46
CA TYR A 315 11.31 -15.93 -2.42
C TYR A 315 12.45 -14.92 -2.56
N LEU A 316 12.18 -13.63 -2.39
CA LEU A 316 13.19 -12.56 -2.37
C LEU A 316 14.26 -12.77 -1.31
N ARG A 317 14.02 -13.61 -0.28
CA ARG A 317 15.05 -14.02 0.68
C ARG A 317 16.28 -14.67 0.02
N TYR A 318 16.18 -15.21 -1.20
CA TYR A 318 17.36 -15.68 -1.94
C TYR A 318 18.40 -14.58 -2.15
N ALA A 319 17.98 -13.31 -2.26
CA ALA A 319 18.89 -12.16 -2.37
C ALA A 319 19.73 -11.94 -1.10
N LEU A 320 19.35 -12.51 0.05
CA LEU A 320 20.00 -12.30 1.35
C LEU A 320 21.24 -13.18 1.57
N PHE A 321 21.58 -14.04 0.60
CA PHE A 321 22.64 -15.04 0.69
C PHE A 321 23.75 -14.81 -0.32
N ASP A 322 24.97 -15.16 0.10
CA ASP A 322 26.14 -15.24 -0.78
C ASP A 322 25.85 -16.08 -2.05
N LYS A 323 26.46 -15.70 -3.18
CA LYS A 323 26.27 -16.36 -4.49
C LYS A 323 26.35 -17.88 -4.44
N TYR A 324 27.33 -18.42 -3.73
CA TYR A 324 27.54 -19.87 -3.59
C TYR A 324 27.40 -20.31 -2.13
N PHE A 325 26.57 -19.61 -1.36
CA PHE A 325 26.28 -19.89 0.05
C PHE A 325 27.57 -20.05 0.88
N LYS A 326 28.60 -19.25 0.58
CA LYS A 326 29.81 -19.15 1.42
C LYS A 326 29.52 -18.26 2.64
N THR A 327 30.22 -18.53 3.74
CA THR A 327 30.12 -17.66 4.91
C THR A 327 30.73 -16.28 4.61
N PRO A 328 30.26 -15.20 5.26
CA PRO A 328 30.93 -13.91 5.24
C PRO A 328 32.43 -14.02 5.60
N ASP A 329 33.25 -13.09 5.08
CA ASP A 329 34.72 -13.08 5.19
C ASP A 329 35.41 -14.23 4.41
N CYS A 330 34.80 -14.68 3.31
CA CYS A 330 35.40 -15.70 2.44
C CYS A 330 36.48 -15.09 1.51
N GLN A 331 37.75 -15.31 1.84
CA GLN A 331 38.91 -14.77 1.10
C GLN A 331 39.69 -15.83 0.30
N SER A 332 39.08 -17.00 0.06
CA SER A 332 39.59 -18.00 -0.88
C SER A 332 38.48 -18.96 -1.28
N THR A 333 38.56 -19.60 -2.46
CA THR A 333 37.64 -20.68 -2.86
C THR A 333 37.62 -21.87 -1.88
N SER A 334 38.67 -22.01 -1.05
CA SER A 334 38.79 -23.02 0.00
C SER A 334 38.14 -22.63 1.35
N CYS A 335 37.56 -21.43 1.46
CA CYS A 335 36.84 -20.98 2.65
C CYS A 335 35.67 -21.92 3.00
N ALA A 336 35.20 -21.82 4.24
CA ALA A 336 34.10 -22.64 4.73
C ALA A 336 32.85 -22.44 3.86
N ALA A 337 32.25 -23.57 3.46
CA ALA A 337 30.92 -23.58 2.88
C ALA A 337 29.89 -23.37 4.00
N GLY A 338 28.88 -22.53 3.75
CA GLY A 338 27.80 -22.31 4.70
C GLY A 338 27.00 -23.59 4.95
N THR A 339 26.53 -23.73 6.19
CA THR A 339 25.70 -24.86 6.64
C THR A 339 24.23 -24.47 6.85
N GLY A 340 23.91 -23.20 6.66
CA GLY A 340 22.57 -22.66 6.59
C GLY A 340 22.61 -21.13 6.49
N ARG A 341 21.99 -20.44 7.45
CA ARG A 341 21.95 -18.97 7.53
C ARG A 341 23.29 -18.31 7.88
N ASP A 342 24.33 -19.08 8.16
CA ASP A 342 25.71 -18.58 8.31
C ASP A 342 26.30 -18.04 7.00
N SER A 343 25.63 -18.28 5.86
CA SER A 343 25.92 -17.67 4.56
C SER A 343 25.06 -16.45 4.21
N ALA A 344 24.10 -16.10 5.07
CA ALA A 344 23.26 -14.92 4.87
C ALA A 344 24.02 -13.65 5.28
N HIS A 345 24.14 -12.72 4.35
CA HIS A 345 24.58 -11.36 4.64
C HIS A 345 23.41 -10.44 5.02
N TYR A 346 22.15 -10.86 4.78
CA TYR A 346 20.93 -10.13 5.14
C TYR A 346 20.79 -8.75 4.46
N LEU A 347 21.26 -8.65 3.22
CA LEU A 347 21.09 -7.45 2.38
C LEU A 347 20.43 -7.87 1.08
N LEU A 348 19.72 -6.97 0.42
CA LEU A 348 19.31 -7.17 -0.96
C LEU A 348 20.57 -7.08 -1.84
N SER A 349 21.10 -8.23 -2.25
CA SER A 349 22.22 -8.30 -3.19
C SER A 349 21.78 -7.94 -4.61
N TRP A 350 22.73 -7.85 -5.54
CA TRP A 350 22.46 -7.42 -6.92
C TRP A 350 21.50 -8.33 -7.68
N TYR A 351 21.51 -9.63 -7.37
CA TYR A 351 20.63 -10.62 -8.00
C TYR A 351 20.50 -11.86 -7.12
N TYR A 352 19.42 -12.59 -7.35
CA TYR A 352 19.46 -14.04 -7.26
C TYR A 352 19.09 -14.62 -8.62
N ALA A 353 19.53 -15.85 -8.91
CA ALA A 353 19.26 -16.49 -10.18
C ALA A 353 19.00 -17.98 -10.00
N TRP A 354 18.22 -18.55 -10.91
CA TRP A 354 17.90 -19.96 -10.93
C TRP A 354 17.80 -20.47 -12.36
N GLY A 355 18.07 -21.76 -12.55
CA GLY A 355 18.03 -22.38 -13.87
C GLY A 355 18.01 -23.89 -13.81
N GLY A 356 17.82 -24.52 -14.96
CA GLY A 356 17.76 -25.97 -15.06
C GLY A 356 17.78 -26.49 -16.49
N ALA A 357 17.99 -27.80 -16.63
CA ALA A 357 17.92 -28.46 -17.92
C ALA A 357 16.50 -28.38 -18.49
N LEU A 358 16.36 -28.18 -19.80
CA LEU A 358 15.06 -28.37 -20.49
C LEU A 358 14.71 -29.86 -20.60
N ASP A 359 15.70 -30.76 -20.58
CA ASP A 359 15.47 -32.20 -20.65
C ASP A 359 14.93 -32.77 -19.33
N THR A 360 13.64 -33.10 -19.33
CA THR A 360 12.97 -33.74 -18.19
C THR A 360 13.38 -35.20 -17.95
N ALA A 361 14.08 -35.84 -18.89
CA ALA A 361 14.57 -37.21 -18.73
C ALA A 361 15.92 -37.31 -17.98
N SER A 362 16.72 -36.24 -18.03
CA SER A 362 17.99 -36.10 -17.28
C SER A 362 18.07 -34.73 -16.60
N PRO A 363 17.12 -34.42 -15.69
CA PRO A 363 16.98 -33.07 -15.18
C PRO A 363 18.06 -32.74 -14.14
N TRP A 364 18.46 -31.47 -14.12
CA TRP A 364 19.22 -30.82 -13.06
C TRP A 364 18.70 -29.39 -12.94
N ALA A 365 18.87 -28.78 -11.77
CA ALA A 365 18.55 -27.38 -11.52
C ALA A 365 19.54 -26.78 -10.53
N TRP A 366 19.67 -25.46 -10.55
CA TRP A 366 20.56 -24.70 -9.68
C TRP A 366 19.90 -23.39 -9.21
N ARG A 367 20.40 -22.86 -8.09
CA ARG A 367 20.07 -21.54 -7.54
C ARG A 367 21.33 -20.89 -6.97
N ILE A 368 21.43 -19.58 -7.12
CA ILE A 368 22.48 -18.73 -6.53
C ILE A 368 21.84 -17.47 -5.95
N GLY A 369 22.39 -16.96 -4.84
CA GLY A 369 22.19 -15.57 -4.43
C GLY A 369 23.17 -14.65 -5.17
N SER A 370 23.66 -13.61 -4.50
CA SER A 370 24.79 -12.81 -4.98
C SER A 370 25.65 -12.33 -3.82
N SER A 371 26.96 -12.32 -4.02
CA SER A 371 27.92 -11.89 -3.00
C SER A 371 28.10 -10.37 -2.94
N HIS A 372 27.45 -9.63 -3.86
CA HIS A 372 27.64 -8.19 -4.04
C HIS A 372 26.37 -7.44 -3.65
N ALA A 373 26.46 -6.50 -2.73
CA ALA A 373 25.33 -5.68 -2.26
C ALA A 373 25.62 -4.19 -2.48
N HIS A 374 24.66 -3.50 -3.09
CA HIS A 374 24.72 -2.07 -3.37
C HIS A 374 23.69 -1.33 -2.50
N PHE A 375 24.02 -0.18 -1.91
CA PHE A 375 23.09 0.51 -1.01
C PHE A 375 21.77 0.91 -1.72
N GLY A 376 21.85 1.35 -2.98
CA GLY A 376 20.68 1.70 -3.81
C GLY A 376 19.68 0.55 -4.06
N TYR A 377 20.08 -0.71 -3.82
CA TYR A 377 19.17 -1.86 -3.90
C TYR A 377 18.40 -2.10 -2.60
N GLN A 378 18.88 -1.58 -1.49
CA GLN A 378 18.26 -1.82 -0.19
C GLN A 378 16.88 -1.20 -0.14
N ASN A 379 15.97 -1.86 0.58
CA ASN A 379 14.61 -1.42 0.81
C ASN A 379 14.17 -1.73 2.25
N PRO A 380 14.58 -0.86 3.21
CA PRO A 380 14.20 -1.01 4.61
C PRO A 380 12.69 -0.93 4.83
N MET A 381 11.96 -0.16 4.02
CA MET A 381 10.49 -0.08 4.08
C MET A 381 9.85 -1.43 3.75
N ALA A 382 10.25 -2.08 2.65
CA ALA A 382 9.78 -3.43 2.31
C ALA A 382 10.19 -4.47 3.36
N ALA A 383 11.43 -4.41 3.87
CA ALA A 383 11.90 -5.32 4.92
C ALA A 383 11.09 -5.16 6.21
N TRP A 384 10.77 -3.93 6.60
CA TRP A 384 9.90 -3.66 7.74
C TRP A 384 8.49 -4.22 7.51
N ALA A 385 7.90 -4.01 6.33
CA ALA A 385 6.56 -4.51 6.01
C ALA A 385 6.50 -6.04 6.07
N LEU A 386 7.46 -6.74 5.47
CA LEU A 386 7.54 -8.21 5.49
C LEU A 386 7.81 -8.78 6.89
N ALA A 387 8.44 -8.01 7.77
CA ALA A 387 8.72 -8.42 9.14
C ALA A 387 7.60 -8.08 10.14
N ASN A 388 6.82 -7.00 9.91
CA ASN A 388 5.94 -6.42 10.93
C ASN A 388 4.48 -6.26 10.50
N ASP A 389 4.18 -6.15 9.20
CA ASP A 389 2.80 -5.99 8.74
C ASP A 389 2.12 -7.36 8.60
N PRO A 390 1.03 -7.65 9.34
CA PRO A 390 0.39 -8.96 9.32
C PRO A 390 -0.20 -9.37 7.96
N ALA A 391 -0.49 -8.43 7.06
CA ALA A 391 -1.00 -8.72 5.72
C ALA A 391 0.13 -9.09 4.75
N LEU A 392 1.34 -8.60 5.00
CA LEU A 392 2.52 -8.86 4.16
C LEU A 392 3.50 -9.88 4.74
N GLN A 393 3.36 -10.26 6.01
CA GLN A 393 4.21 -11.27 6.62
C GLN A 393 4.19 -12.58 5.80
N PRO A 394 5.34 -13.10 5.34
CA PRO A 394 5.39 -14.34 4.57
C PRO A 394 4.98 -15.57 5.37
N ASP A 395 4.37 -16.54 4.67
CA ASP A 395 3.87 -17.79 5.27
C ASP A 395 4.99 -18.73 5.76
N SER A 396 6.21 -18.62 5.23
CA SER A 396 7.31 -19.49 5.63
C SER A 396 7.72 -19.28 7.10
N PRO A 397 7.92 -20.36 7.88
CA PRO A 397 8.12 -20.27 9.33
C PRO A 397 9.28 -19.40 9.82
N THR A 398 10.29 -19.15 8.98
CA THR A 398 11.49 -18.38 9.36
C THR A 398 11.62 -17.05 8.61
N ALA A 399 10.65 -16.70 7.76
CA ALA A 399 10.75 -15.50 6.94
C ALA A 399 10.67 -14.20 7.76
N GLU A 400 9.84 -14.15 8.81
CA GLU A 400 9.76 -13.00 9.74
C GLU A 400 11.13 -12.70 10.38
N ASP A 401 11.82 -13.74 10.87
CA ASP A 401 13.15 -13.61 11.48
C ASP A 401 14.19 -13.12 10.46
N ASP A 402 14.14 -13.65 9.23
CA ASP A 402 15.06 -13.26 8.15
C ASP A 402 14.85 -11.80 7.72
N TRP A 403 13.60 -11.36 7.59
CA TRP A 403 13.26 -9.98 7.22
C TRP A 403 13.52 -8.99 8.36
N SER A 404 13.32 -9.40 9.61
CA SER A 404 13.72 -8.61 10.78
C SER A 404 15.23 -8.39 10.82
N ALA A 405 16.02 -9.46 10.58
CA ALA A 405 17.48 -9.35 10.48
C ALA A 405 17.93 -8.52 9.28
N SER A 406 17.20 -8.61 8.16
CA SER A 406 17.42 -7.83 6.95
C SER A 406 17.17 -6.34 7.17
N LEU A 407 16.07 -5.97 7.81
CA LEU A 407 15.76 -4.57 8.15
C LEU A 407 16.91 -3.93 8.94
N ASP A 408 17.32 -4.57 10.05
CA ASP A 408 18.40 -4.05 10.90
C ASP A 408 19.70 -3.94 10.10
N ARG A 409 20.07 -4.98 9.36
CA ARG A 409 21.31 -5.00 8.59
C ARG A 409 21.35 -3.96 7.47
N GLN A 410 20.21 -3.70 6.83
CA GLN A 410 20.11 -2.69 5.79
C GLN A 410 20.32 -1.29 6.38
N VAL A 411 19.64 -0.94 7.48
CA VAL A 411 19.84 0.38 8.12
C VAL A 411 21.28 0.57 8.57
N GLU A 412 21.92 -0.45 9.14
CA GLU A 412 23.35 -0.44 9.48
C GLU A 412 24.25 -0.21 8.25
N LEU A 413 23.89 -0.76 7.09
CA LEU A 413 24.65 -0.55 5.85
C LEU A 413 24.64 0.93 5.43
N PHE A 414 23.48 1.61 5.52
CA PHE A 414 23.40 3.04 5.22
C PHE A 414 24.25 3.87 6.20
N GLN A 415 24.21 3.56 7.49
CA GLN A 415 25.05 4.24 8.50
C GLN A 415 26.54 4.03 8.21
N TRP A 416 26.94 2.81 7.88
CA TRP A 416 28.32 2.48 7.56
C TRP A 416 28.82 3.20 6.31
N LEU A 417 28.02 3.29 5.26
CA LEU A 417 28.42 3.87 3.97
C LEU A 417 28.27 5.39 3.91
N GLN A 418 27.73 6.04 4.94
CA GLN A 418 27.48 7.47 4.90
C GLN A 418 28.78 8.28 5.03
N SER A 419 29.11 9.03 3.98
CA SER A 419 30.25 9.95 3.93
C SER A 419 30.11 11.10 4.95
N PRO A 420 31.20 11.76 5.37
CA PRO A 420 31.17 12.99 6.15
C PRO A 420 30.32 14.10 5.53
N GLU A 421 30.28 14.20 4.20
CA GLU A 421 29.47 15.18 3.48
C GLU A 421 27.97 14.86 3.59
N GLY A 422 27.58 13.58 3.48
CA GLY A 422 26.20 13.12 3.68
C GLY A 422 25.73 12.06 2.68
N GLY A 423 26.34 12.00 1.49
CA GLY A 423 26.04 10.97 0.48
C GLY A 423 26.41 9.55 0.93
N ILE A 424 25.75 8.53 0.36
CA ILE A 424 25.93 7.12 0.70
C ILE A 424 26.84 6.41 -0.32
N ALA A 425 27.95 5.81 0.13
CA ALA A 425 28.89 5.10 -0.74
C ALA A 425 28.32 3.76 -1.27
N GLY A 426 29.05 3.10 -2.18
CA GLY A 426 28.49 2.04 -3.04
C GLY A 426 27.96 0.82 -2.31
N GLY A 427 28.83 0.08 -1.63
CA GLY A 427 28.38 -1.11 -0.92
C GLY A 427 29.48 -2.04 -0.46
N SER A 428 29.18 -3.34 -0.49
CA SER A 428 30.08 -4.38 -0.01
C SER A 428 30.04 -5.64 -0.86
N THR A 429 31.10 -6.45 -0.75
CA THR A 429 31.17 -7.77 -1.36
C THR A 429 31.76 -8.83 -0.42
N ASN A 430 31.17 -10.03 -0.44
CA ASN A 430 31.76 -11.22 0.17
C ASN A 430 32.69 -12.00 -0.77
N SER A 431 32.70 -11.67 -2.07
CA SER A 431 33.51 -12.34 -3.09
C SER A 431 34.38 -11.31 -3.79
N TRP A 432 35.56 -11.04 -3.22
CA TRP A 432 36.51 -10.09 -3.82
C TRP A 432 36.91 -10.54 -5.24
N ASP A 433 36.92 -9.59 -6.18
CA ASP A 433 37.05 -9.82 -7.63
C ASP A 433 36.08 -10.89 -8.20
N GLY A 434 35.00 -11.20 -7.47
CA GLY A 434 33.98 -12.17 -7.84
C GLY A 434 34.44 -13.64 -7.91
N HIS A 435 35.60 -13.96 -7.32
CA HIS A 435 36.12 -15.32 -7.24
C HIS A 435 36.71 -15.66 -5.86
N TYR A 436 36.17 -15.03 -4.81
CA TYR A 436 36.64 -15.13 -3.43
C TYR A 436 38.16 -14.90 -3.32
N ALA A 437 38.67 -13.89 -4.03
CA ALA A 437 40.09 -13.55 -3.96
C ALA A 437 40.49 -13.10 -2.54
N ASP A 438 41.79 -13.10 -2.29
CA ASP A 438 42.36 -12.54 -1.06
C ASP A 438 42.12 -11.03 -1.06
N ARG A 439 41.35 -10.53 -0.09
CA ARG A 439 41.02 -9.10 0.00
C ARG A 439 42.22 -8.36 0.57
N PRO A 440 42.56 -7.15 0.08
CA PRO A 440 43.62 -6.36 0.70
C PRO A 440 43.33 -6.07 2.19
N ASP A 441 44.36 -6.19 3.04
CA ASP A 441 44.26 -6.04 4.51
C ASP A 441 43.72 -4.68 4.97
N ASP A 442 43.84 -3.65 4.12
CA ASP A 442 43.43 -2.29 4.40
C ASP A 442 42.01 -1.95 3.94
N VAL A 443 41.29 -2.86 3.28
CA VAL A 443 39.89 -2.65 2.89
C VAL A 443 38.97 -2.77 4.11
N ALA A 444 38.20 -1.71 4.36
CA ALA A 444 37.19 -1.65 5.41
C ALA A 444 36.11 -2.73 5.25
N THR A 445 35.57 -3.20 6.36
CA THR A 445 34.65 -4.34 6.38
C THR A 445 33.32 -4.05 7.05
N PHE A 446 32.26 -4.69 6.52
CA PHE A 446 30.92 -4.72 7.08
C PHE A 446 30.50 -6.17 7.29
N TYR A 447 30.48 -6.61 8.55
CA TYR A 447 30.24 -8.02 8.91
C TYR A 447 31.11 -9.03 8.14
N GLY A 448 32.37 -8.65 7.86
CA GLY A 448 33.33 -9.47 7.12
C GLY A 448 33.32 -9.31 5.60
N MET A 449 32.32 -8.63 5.04
CA MET A 449 32.30 -8.26 3.61
C MET A 449 33.16 -7.02 3.38
N GLY A 450 33.93 -6.99 2.29
CA GLY A 450 34.80 -5.86 1.98
C GLY A 450 34.05 -4.70 1.33
N TYR A 451 34.41 -3.47 1.65
CA TYR A 451 33.93 -2.26 0.98
C TYR A 451 34.28 -2.28 -0.51
N THR A 452 33.31 -1.88 -1.33
CA THR A 452 33.54 -1.57 -2.74
C THR A 452 32.81 -0.27 -3.08
N GLU A 453 33.53 0.64 -3.75
CA GLU A 453 32.98 1.88 -4.26
C GLU A 453 31.90 1.62 -5.32
N ALA A 454 32.11 0.60 -6.16
CA ALA A 454 31.27 0.29 -7.30
C ALA A 454 30.91 -1.21 -7.29
N PRO A 455 29.95 -1.65 -6.43
CA PRO A 455 29.45 -3.01 -6.48
C PRO A 455 29.01 -3.40 -7.90
N VAL A 456 29.46 -4.57 -8.37
CA VAL A 456 29.07 -5.23 -9.62
C VAL A 456 29.55 -4.61 -10.92
N TYR A 457 29.36 -3.31 -11.18
CA TYR A 457 29.70 -2.70 -12.47
C TYR A 457 30.69 -1.55 -12.34
N HIS A 458 31.67 -1.54 -13.25
CA HIS A 458 32.78 -0.59 -13.29
C HIS A 458 32.82 0.23 -14.61
N ASP A 459 32.01 -0.11 -15.62
CA ASP A 459 31.84 0.67 -16.86
C ASP A 459 30.36 1.00 -17.15
N PRO A 460 29.84 2.13 -16.62
CA PRO A 460 30.47 3.01 -15.64
C PRO A 460 30.44 2.41 -14.21
N PRO A 461 31.18 3.00 -13.24
CA PRO A 461 31.08 2.62 -11.84
C PRO A 461 29.64 2.75 -11.33
N SER A 462 29.09 1.68 -10.76
CA SER A 462 27.66 1.57 -10.40
C SER A 462 27.17 2.65 -9.43
N ASN A 463 28.03 3.15 -8.54
CA ASN A 463 27.69 4.23 -7.62
C ASN A 463 28.13 5.63 -8.06
N SER A 464 28.50 5.78 -9.33
CA SER A 464 28.73 7.12 -9.90
C SER A 464 27.42 7.83 -10.23
N TRP A 465 26.28 7.15 -10.25
CA TRP A 465 25.00 7.73 -10.65
C TRP A 465 24.17 8.22 -9.45
N MET A 466 23.73 9.48 -9.49
CA MET A 466 22.93 10.10 -8.42
C MET A 466 21.58 9.39 -8.18
N GLY A 467 21.02 8.72 -9.19
CA GLY A 467 19.75 8.00 -9.05
C GLY A 467 19.76 6.95 -7.94
N MET A 468 20.91 6.32 -7.67
CA MET A 468 21.05 5.39 -6.54
C MET A 468 20.82 6.07 -5.19
N GLN A 469 21.22 7.34 -5.04
CA GLN A 469 20.95 8.12 -3.82
C GLN A 469 19.45 8.35 -3.69
N GLY A 470 18.81 8.83 -4.76
CA GLY A 470 17.37 9.11 -4.76
C GLY A 470 16.55 7.86 -4.40
N TRP A 471 16.76 6.75 -5.09
CA TRP A 471 15.98 5.53 -4.84
C TRP A 471 16.26 4.89 -3.49
N GLY A 472 17.53 4.77 -3.10
CA GLY A 472 17.89 4.12 -1.83
C GLY A 472 17.44 4.94 -0.62
N VAL A 473 17.63 6.26 -0.65
CA VAL A 473 17.30 7.14 0.48
C VAL A 473 15.81 7.42 0.56
N GLU A 474 15.07 7.42 -0.54
CA GLU A 474 13.60 7.53 -0.52
C GLU A 474 12.99 6.46 0.39
N ARG A 475 13.48 5.21 0.31
CA ARG A 475 12.99 4.09 1.13
C ARG A 475 13.38 4.22 2.61
N ILE A 476 14.50 4.86 2.91
CA ILE A 476 14.89 5.24 4.28
C ILE A 476 13.96 6.34 4.81
N ALA A 477 13.63 7.34 3.98
CA ALA A 477 12.70 8.41 4.34
C ALA A 477 11.28 7.89 4.60
N GLN A 478 10.80 6.95 3.78
CA GLN A 478 9.53 6.26 4.02
C GLN A 478 9.54 5.44 5.32
N LEU A 479 10.61 4.70 5.61
CA LEU A 479 10.75 3.99 6.89
C LEU A 479 10.69 4.97 8.07
N TYR A 480 11.38 6.11 7.97
CA TYR A 480 11.39 7.13 9.01
C TYR A 480 9.98 7.70 9.24
N GLU A 481 9.26 8.06 8.17
CA GLU A 481 7.89 8.56 8.28
C GLU A 481 6.90 7.53 8.83
N GLU A 482 7.01 6.28 8.39
CA GLU A 482 6.07 5.25 8.84
C GLU A 482 6.29 4.85 10.32
N THR A 483 7.55 4.82 10.76
CA THR A 483 7.92 4.14 12.02
C THR A 483 8.54 5.05 13.07
N GLY A 484 9.05 6.22 12.68
CA GLY A 484 9.89 7.07 13.51
C GLY A 484 11.24 6.43 13.87
N ASP A 485 11.78 5.49 13.07
CA ASP A 485 13.08 4.85 13.34
C ASP A 485 14.18 5.93 13.45
N GLU A 486 14.73 6.07 14.67
CA GLU A 486 15.72 7.11 14.98
C GLU A 486 17.00 6.97 14.14
N ARG A 487 17.40 5.76 13.74
CA ARG A 487 18.58 5.54 12.90
C ARG A 487 18.34 6.01 11.48
N ALA A 488 17.14 5.79 10.94
CA ALA A 488 16.73 6.33 9.65
C ALA A 488 16.72 7.87 9.69
N GLY A 489 16.19 8.45 10.77
CA GLY A 489 16.26 9.90 11.03
C GLY A 489 17.70 10.43 11.04
N ASP A 490 18.61 9.79 11.78
CA ASP A 490 20.03 10.20 11.85
C ASP A 490 20.74 10.17 10.47
N ILE A 491 20.42 9.18 9.62
CA ILE A 491 20.93 9.12 8.24
C ILE A 491 20.41 10.32 7.44
N LEU A 492 19.10 10.59 7.51
CA LEU A 492 18.45 11.66 6.75
C LEU A 492 18.90 13.05 7.21
N ASP A 493 19.07 13.26 8.51
CA ASP A 493 19.53 14.53 9.11
C ASP A 493 20.89 14.98 8.56
N LYS A 494 21.70 14.04 8.03
CA LYS A 494 22.97 14.33 7.37
C LYS A 494 22.85 14.37 5.84
N TRP A 495 22.08 13.46 5.24
CA TRP A 495 21.92 13.39 3.79
C TRP A 495 21.09 14.55 3.21
N VAL A 496 20.03 14.95 3.89
CA VAL A 496 19.08 15.98 3.42
C VAL A 496 19.75 17.35 3.25
N PRO A 497 20.49 17.89 4.24
CA PRO A 497 21.22 19.14 4.04
C PRO A 497 22.23 19.07 2.88
N TRP A 498 22.93 17.94 2.75
CA TRP A 498 23.89 17.72 1.68
C TRP A 498 23.23 17.78 0.29
N VAL A 499 22.12 17.05 0.09
CA VAL A 499 21.49 17.04 -1.24
C VAL A 499 20.87 18.40 -1.58
N ILE A 500 20.24 19.07 -0.61
CA ILE A 500 19.65 20.41 -0.81
C ILE A 500 20.72 21.41 -1.26
N ASP A 501 21.90 21.38 -0.65
CA ASP A 501 23.03 22.26 -1.03
C ASP A 501 23.49 22.07 -2.49
N HIS A 502 23.13 20.94 -3.13
CA HIS A 502 23.46 20.65 -4.52
C HIS A 502 22.25 20.73 -5.47
N ILE A 503 21.05 21.06 -4.98
CA ILE A 503 19.89 21.34 -5.83
C ILE A 503 19.86 22.84 -6.13
N THR A 504 19.77 23.21 -7.40
CA THR A 504 19.61 24.61 -7.81
C THR A 504 18.30 24.76 -8.57
N ILE A 505 17.44 25.66 -8.10
CA ILE A 505 16.17 26.00 -8.76
C ILE A 505 16.13 27.51 -8.98
N THR A 506 15.77 27.92 -10.18
CA THR A 506 15.64 29.31 -10.62
C THR A 506 14.35 29.47 -11.41
N GLU A 507 13.93 30.72 -11.65
CA GLU A 507 12.71 31.02 -12.42
C GLU A 507 12.69 30.36 -13.80
N ASP A 508 13.85 30.20 -14.45
CA ASP A 508 13.95 29.72 -15.84
C ASP A 508 14.64 28.34 -15.98
N SER A 509 15.11 27.72 -14.89
CA SER A 509 15.89 26.48 -14.94
C SER A 509 16.00 25.82 -13.57
N TRP A 510 16.21 24.50 -13.57
CA TRP A 510 16.63 23.74 -12.40
C TRP A 510 17.77 22.80 -12.76
N GLN A 511 18.50 22.30 -11.77
CA GLN A 511 19.48 21.22 -11.92
C GLN A 511 19.66 20.47 -10.60
N ILE A 512 19.96 19.19 -10.72
CA ILE A 512 20.31 18.28 -9.63
C ILE A 512 21.68 17.64 -9.91
N PRO A 513 22.35 17.04 -8.91
CA PRO A 513 23.52 16.21 -9.17
C PRO A 513 23.20 15.09 -10.15
N SER A 514 24.13 14.80 -11.05
CA SER A 514 24.01 13.70 -12.02
C SER A 514 25.05 12.62 -11.71
N ASN A 515 26.35 12.97 -11.74
CA ASN A 515 27.42 12.04 -11.43
C ASN A 515 28.16 12.38 -10.13
N LEU A 516 28.58 11.33 -9.45
CA LEU A 516 29.33 11.33 -8.20
C LEU A 516 30.70 10.70 -8.42
N ALA A 517 31.71 11.22 -7.73
CA ALA A 517 33.00 10.57 -7.56
C ALA A 517 33.25 10.33 -6.08
N TRP A 518 33.86 9.19 -5.77
CA TRP A 518 34.17 8.79 -4.40
C TRP A 518 35.67 8.68 -4.22
N GLU A 519 36.16 9.07 -3.05
CA GLU A 519 37.53 8.82 -2.64
C GLU A 519 37.57 8.26 -1.22
N GLY A 520 38.49 7.32 -1.00
CA GLY A 520 38.73 6.71 0.30
C GLY A 520 37.77 5.57 0.63
N GLN A 521 37.49 5.35 1.92
CA GLN A 521 36.66 4.25 2.41
C GLN A 521 36.07 4.57 3.79
N PRO A 522 34.96 3.94 4.18
CA PRO A 522 34.44 4.05 5.54
C PRO A 522 35.41 3.41 6.56
N ASP A 523 35.15 3.63 7.84
CA ASP A 523 35.78 2.85 8.92
C ASP A 523 35.28 1.40 8.90
N ASP A 524 35.99 0.48 9.58
CA ASP A 524 35.43 -0.85 9.85
C ASP A 524 34.12 -0.73 10.66
N TRP A 525 33.09 -1.46 10.27
CA TRP A 525 31.81 -1.41 10.95
C TRP A 525 31.87 -2.05 12.34
N ASP A 526 31.51 -1.26 13.37
CA ASP A 526 31.24 -1.72 14.72
C ASP A 526 29.87 -1.16 15.14
N PRO A 527 28.80 -2.00 15.23
CA PRO A 527 27.47 -1.52 15.58
C PRO A 527 27.40 -0.93 17.00
N ALA A 528 28.36 -1.24 17.89
CA ALA A 528 28.42 -0.64 19.22
C ALA A 528 29.11 0.73 19.22
N ASN A 529 29.90 1.03 18.20
CA ASN A 529 30.60 2.30 18.05
C ASN A 529 30.84 2.60 16.56
N PRO A 530 29.80 3.03 15.82
CA PRO A 530 29.93 3.40 14.41
C PRO A 530 31.05 4.43 14.22
N GLY A 531 31.88 4.23 13.19
CA GLY A 531 32.94 5.16 12.82
C GLY A 531 32.42 6.51 12.37
N ASP A 532 33.31 7.52 12.29
CA ASP A 532 32.94 8.84 11.76
C ASP A 532 33.14 8.94 10.25
N ASN A 533 33.72 7.90 9.63
CA ASN A 533 34.02 7.81 8.21
C ASN A 533 34.85 8.98 7.69
N SER A 534 35.71 9.57 8.52
CA SER A 534 36.57 10.70 8.14
C SER A 534 37.57 10.40 7.00
N GLY A 535 37.73 9.13 6.64
CA GLY A 535 38.51 8.66 5.48
C GLY A 535 37.72 8.49 4.18
N LEU A 536 36.41 8.68 4.18
CA LEU A 536 35.52 8.59 3.02
C LEU A 536 35.13 9.99 2.55
N SER A 537 34.94 10.19 1.24
CA SER A 537 34.41 11.46 0.70
C SER A 537 33.64 11.26 -0.61
N VAL A 538 32.71 12.17 -0.87
CA VAL A 538 31.95 12.26 -2.13
C VAL A 538 32.05 13.64 -2.75
N GLU A 539 32.22 13.70 -4.07
CA GLU A 539 32.17 14.91 -4.88
C GLU A 539 31.08 14.80 -5.96
N VAL A 540 30.25 15.83 -6.10
CA VAL A 540 29.35 15.98 -7.26
C VAL A 540 30.17 16.47 -8.45
N THR A 541 30.29 15.64 -9.48
CA THR A 541 31.15 15.91 -10.65
C THR A 541 30.39 16.47 -11.86
N SER A 542 29.08 16.26 -11.91
CA SER A 542 28.21 16.83 -12.94
C SER A 542 26.81 17.11 -12.40
N TYR A 543 26.10 17.98 -13.12
CA TYR A 543 24.71 18.32 -12.86
C TYR A 543 23.88 18.08 -14.12
N GLY A 544 22.60 17.77 -13.94
CA GLY A 544 21.67 17.51 -15.03
C GLY A 544 20.23 17.80 -14.64
N GLN A 545 19.32 17.48 -15.56
CA GLN A 545 17.87 17.63 -15.39
C GLN A 545 17.17 16.29 -15.56
N ASP A 546 17.69 15.23 -14.95
CA ASP A 546 17.01 13.93 -14.95
C ASP A 546 15.71 14.04 -14.13
N VAL A 547 14.57 14.04 -14.81
CA VAL A 547 13.25 14.24 -14.19
C VAL A 547 12.87 13.08 -13.27
N GLY A 548 13.30 11.86 -13.57
CA GLY A 548 13.00 10.69 -12.76
C GLY A 548 13.78 10.71 -11.45
N VAL A 549 15.08 11.02 -11.52
CA VAL A 549 15.91 11.21 -10.32
C VAL A 549 15.40 12.40 -9.51
N ALA A 550 15.03 13.50 -10.15
CA ALA A 550 14.47 14.67 -9.46
C ALA A 550 13.16 14.33 -8.72
N GLY A 551 12.28 13.51 -9.31
CA GLY A 551 11.08 12.99 -8.66
C GLY A 551 11.41 12.17 -7.40
N ALA A 552 12.36 11.23 -7.48
CA ALA A 552 12.80 10.44 -6.32
C ALA A 552 13.47 11.30 -5.21
N LEU A 553 14.26 12.31 -5.60
CA LEU A 553 14.83 13.27 -4.65
C LEU A 553 13.73 14.09 -3.96
N ALA A 554 12.73 14.58 -4.71
CA ALA A 554 11.59 15.26 -4.14
C ALA A 554 10.86 14.36 -3.13
N ARG A 555 10.57 13.09 -3.48
CA ARG A 555 9.94 12.13 -2.54
C ARG A 555 10.76 11.93 -1.28
N SER A 556 12.07 11.72 -1.40
CA SER A 556 12.97 11.60 -0.25
C SER A 556 12.87 12.79 0.70
N LEU A 557 12.87 14.01 0.15
CA LEU A 557 12.73 15.26 0.92
C LEU A 557 11.34 15.40 1.55
N MET A 558 10.29 14.99 0.83
CA MET A 558 8.90 15.06 1.32
C MET A 558 8.67 14.12 2.50
N TYR A 559 9.01 12.84 2.39
CA TYR A 559 8.82 11.90 3.50
C TYR A 559 9.64 12.30 4.73
N TYR A 560 10.89 12.77 4.53
CA TYR A 560 11.68 13.32 5.64
C TYR A 560 11.01 14.53 6.28
N ALA A 561 10.53 15.49 5.47
CA ALA A 561 9.91 16.71 5.97
C ALA A 561 8.58 16.46 6.69
N ALA A 562 7.80 15.46 6.26
CA ALA A 562 6.54 15.08 6.88
C ALA A 562 6.73 14.63 8.33
N GLU A 563 7.77 13.84 8.62
CA GLU A 563 8.07 13.36 9.97
C GLU A 563 8.88 14.38 10.80
N SER A 564 9.91 14.99 10.21
CA SER A 564 10.80 15.91 10.94
C SER A 564 10.21 17.32 11.15
N GLY A 565 9.28 17.74 10.28
CA GLY A 565 8.82 19.12 10.17
C GLY A 565 9.84 20.06 9.51
N ASP A 566 10.84 19.54 8.79
CA ASP A 566 11.84 20.37 8.10
C ASP A 566 11.22 21.14 6.91
N THR A 567 11.01 22.43 7.13
CA THR A 567 10.40 23.32 6.13
C THR A 567 11.29 23.59 4.92
N ALA A 568 12.62 23.42 5.03
CA ALA A 568 13.53 23.67 3.90
C ALA A 568 13.50 22.48 2.93
N ALA A 569 13.45 21.26 3.44
CA ALA A 569 13.23 20.04 2.67
C ALA A 569 11.87 20.07 1.97
N GLN A 570 10.80 20.39 2.70
CA GLN A 570 9.46 20.56 2.10
C GLN A 570 9.45 21.59 0.96
N GLN A 571 10.01 22.78 1.20
CA GLN A 571 10.05 23.85 0.19
C GLN A 571 10.90 23.45 -1.03
N THR A 572 12.03 22.79 -0.82
CA THR A 572 12.89 22.34 -1.93
C THR A 572 12.18 21.30 -2.79
N ALA A 573 11.45 20.36 -2.19
CA ALA A 573 10.64 19.39 -2.91
C ALA A 573 9.52 20.06 -3.71
N HIS A 574 8.77 20.97 -3.07
CA HIS A 574 7.74 21.79 -3.72
C HIS A 574 8.29 22.51 -4.96
N ASP A 575 9.36 23.29 -4.78
CA ASP A 575 9.93 24.12 -5.84
C ASP A 575 10.51 23.27 -6.99
N LEU A 576 11.03 22.07 -6.69
CA LEU A 576 11.53 21.15 -7.69
C LEU A 576 10.39 20.56 -8.53
N LEU A 577 9.29 20.14 -7.89
CA LEU A 577 8.10 19.63 -8.59
C LEU A 577 7.44 20.71 -9.46
N ASP A 578 7.33 21.94 -8.96
CA ASP A 578 6.86 23.10 -9.73
C ASP A 578 7.76 23.37 -10.94
N ALA A 579 9.08 23.38 -10.75
CA ALA A 579 10.02 23.63 -11.84
C ALA A 579 9.92 22.54 -12.93
N ILE A 580 9.83 21.26 -12.56
CA ILE A 580 9.62 20.16 -13.52
C ILE A 580 8.30 20.35 -14.27
N TRP A 581 7.22 20.62 -13.55
CA TRP A 581 5.89 20.76 -14.14
C TRP A 581 5.80 21.94 -15.12
N GLU A 582 6.29 23.11 -14.72
CA GLU A 582 6.22 24.32 -15.51
C GLU A 582 7.16 24.33 -16.72
N GLN A 583 8.34 23.70 -16.58
CA GLN A 583 9.41 23.82 -17.58
C GLN A 583 9.54 22.59 -18.48
N ASN A 584 9.05 21.41 -18.05
CA ASN A 584 9.34 20.14 -18.71
C ASN A 584 8.12 19.29 -19.09
N LEU A 585 6.89 19.74 -18.79
CA LEU A 585 5.68 19.09 -19.28
C LEU A 585 5.52 19.27 -20.80
N ASP A 586 5.32 18.17 -21.52
CA ASP A 586 5.04 18.16 -22.95
C ASP A 586 3.75 17.38 -23.29
N ALA A 587 3.57 16.97 -24.55
CA ALA A 587 2.37 16.24 -24.97
C ALA A 587 2.29 14.80 -24.38
N VAL A 588 3.44 14.16 -24.19
CA VAL A 588 3.60 12.74 -23.83
C VAL A 588 3.81 12.56 -22.33
N GLY A 589 4.46 13.51 -21.65
CA GLY A 589 4.74 13.42 -20.22
C GLY A 589 5.55 14.60 -19.71
N VAL A 590 6.49 14.34 -18.81
CA VAL A 590 7.53 15.29 -18.38
C VAL A 590 8.89 14.80 -18.86
N ALA A 591 9.64 15.63 -19.58
CA ALA A 591 10.94 15.23 -20.10
C ALA A 591 11.87 16.43 -20.33
N THR A 592 13.17 16.17 -20.25
CA THR A 592 14.23 17.12 -20.59
C THR A 592 15.02 16.58 -21.77
N THR A 593 15.66 17.47 -22.52
CA THR A 593 16.57 17.05 -23.58
C THR A 593 17.91 16.66 -22.97
N GLU A 594 18.37 15.44 -23.26
CA GLU A 594 19.65 14.90 -22.83
C GLU A 594 20.56 14.61 -24.03
N THR A 595 21.85 14.86 -23.85
CA THR A 595 22.88 14.59 -24.86
C THR A 595 23.52 13.23 -24.62
N ARG A 596 23.51 12.35 -25.63
CA ARG A 596 24.00 10.97 -25.54
C ARG A 596 25.36 10.80 -26.21
N GLY A 597 26.40 11.37 -25.59
CA GLY A 597 27.78 11.25 -26.10
C GLY A 597 28.33 9.82 -26.05
N ASP A 598 27.75 8.99 -25.21
CA ASP A 598 28.00 7.55 -25.12
C ASP A 598 27.53 6.78 -26.36
N TYR A 599 26.66 7.35 -27.20
CA TYR A 599 26.21 6.69 -28.44
C TYR A 599 27.31 6.63 -29.52
N ALA A 600 28.49 7.21 -29.26
CA ALA A 600 29.69 6.89 -30.01
C ALA A 600 30.09 5.39 -29.93
N ARG A 601 29.55 4.63 -28.96
CA ARG A 601 29.87 3.21 -28.74
C ARG A 601 29.05 2.24 -29.61
N PHE A 602 28.09 2.72 -30.42
CA PHE A 602 27.27 1.84 -31.28
C PHE A 602 28.12 1.01 -32.25
N ASP A 603 29.20 1.58 -32.80
CA ASP A 603 30.10 0.89 -33.73
C ASP A 603 31.46 0.52 -33.10
N ASP A 604 31.56 0.51 -31.76
CA ASP A 604 32.77 0.10 -31.05
C ASP A 604 33.08 -1.37 -31.33
N VAL A 605 34.18 -1.60 -32.05
CA VAL A 605 34.77 -2.92 -32.24
C VAL A 605 35.92 -3.10 -31.26
N LEU A 606 35.99 -4.27 -30.63
CA LEU A 606 37.09 -4.61 -29.75
C LEU A 606 38.42 -4.64 -30.52
N THR A 607 39.30 -3.67 -30.26
CA THR A 607 40.60 -3.55 -30.95
C THR A 607 41.80 -4.09 -30.15
N SER A 608 41.59 -4.41 -28.87
CA SER A 608 42.60 -5.01 -28.00
C SER A 608 41.97 -5.95 -26.96
N PRO A 609 42.69 -6.97 -26.45
CA PRO A 609 42.13 -7.93 -25.49
C PRO A 609 41.58 -7.33 -24.18
N ASP A 610 42.09 -6.17 -23.77
CA ASP A 610 41.73 -5.45 -22.54
C ASP A 610 41.00 -4.12 -22.84
N GLY A 611 40.48 -3.95 -24.07
CA GLY A 611 39.78 -2.75 -24.49
C GLY A 611 38.26 -2.91 -24.43
N ASN A 612 37.55 -1.83 -24.73
CA ASN A 612 36.09 -1.84 -24.79
C ASN A 612 35.58 -2.36 -26.14
N GLY A 613 34.36 -2.88 -26.15
CA GLY A 613 33.65 -3.41 -27.32
C GLY A 613 33.21 -4.86 -27.14
N VAL A 614 32.29 -5.32 -28.00
CA VAL A 614 31.72 -6.67 -27.90
C VAL A 614 32.82 -7.73 -28.08
N TYR A 615 33.12 -8.45 -27.00
CA TYR A 615 34.03 -9.59 -27.06
C TYR A 615 33.31 -10.84 -27.55
N VAL A 616 33.92 -11.57 -28.48
CA VAL A 616 33.49 -12.91 -28.90
C VAL A 616 34.73 -13.81 -28.95
N PRO A 617 34.73 -15.01 -28.33
CA PRO A 617 35.91 -15.87 -28.31
C PRO A 617 36.41 -16.24 -29.71
N GLU A 618 37.74 -16.30 -29.87
CA GLU A 618 38.37 -16.71 -31.14
C GLU A 618 37.88 -18.08 -31.61
N GLY A 619 37.38 -18.13 -32.85
CA GLY A 619 36.83 -19.33 -33.47
C GLY A 619 35.37 -19.65 -33.10
N TRP A 620 34.74 -18.87 -32.22
CA TRP A 620 33.30 -18.91 -31.99
C TRP A 620 32.57 -18.19 -33.14
N SER A 621 31.43 -18.73 -33.57
CA SER A 621 30.57 -18.08 -34.57
C SER A 621 29.14 -18.58 -34.40
N GLY A 622 28.18 -17.66 -34.52
CA GLY A 622 26.75 -17.91 -34.37
C GLY A 622 25.92 -16.86 -35.08
N THR A 623 24.60 -16.96 -34.95
CA THR A 623 23.67 -15.98 -35.54
C THR A 623 22.55 -15.57 -34.59
N MET A 624 22.26 -14.26 -34.55
CA MET A 624 21.03 -13.71 -33.96
C MET A 624 19.81 -14.16 -34.79
N PRO A 625 18.58 -14.09 -34.25
CA PRO A 625 17.38 -14.55 -34.97
C PRO A 625 17.07 -13.81 -36.28
N ASN A 626 17.43 -12.54 -36.39
CA ASN A 626 17.31 -11.74 -37.63
C ASN A 626 18.37 -12.11 -38.69
N GLY A 627 19.37 -12.92 -38.34
CA GLY A 627 20.46 -13.35 -39.21
C GLY A 627 21.77 -12.59 -39.04
N ASP A 628 21.85 -11.63 -38.11
CA ASP A 628 23.10 -10.96 -37.78
C ASP A 628 24.13 -11.97 -37.29
N VAL A 629 25.36 -11.87 -37.79
CA VAL A 629 26.44 -12.80 -37.46
C VAL A 629 27.11 -12.33 -36.18
N VAL A 630 27.25 -13.25 -35.22
CA VAL A 630 28.01 -13.02 -34.00
C VAL A 630 29.35 -13.74 -34.17
N GLU A 631 30.44 -13.00 -34.29
CA GLU A 631 31.81 -13.53 -34.47
C GLU A 631 32.86 -12.53 -33.95
N PRO A 632 34.13 -12.91 -33.80
CA PRO A 632 35.17 -11.97 -33.38
C PRO A 632 35.26 -10.75 -34.30
N GLY A 633 35.23 -9.55 -33.69
CA GLY A 633 35.35 -8.27 -34.41
C GLY A 633 34.03 -7.59 -34.76
N VAL A 634 32.90 -8.08 -34.26
CA VAL A 634 31.60 -7.38 -34.32
C VAL A 634 31.55 -6.21 -33.33
N SER A 635 30.72 -5.23 -33.65
CA SER A 635 30.31 -4.13 -32.76
C SER A 635 28.95 -4.40 -32.10
N PHE A 636 28.50 -3.49 -31.23
CA PHE A 636 27.15 -3.49 -30.67
C PHE A 636 26.07 -3.48 -31.76
N LEU A 637 26.24 -2.62 -32.77
CA LEU A 637 25.34 -2.47 -33.92
C LEU A 637 25.32 -3.71 -34.82
N ASP A 638 26.47 -4.35 -35.07
CA ASP A 638 26.57 -5.49 -35.99
C ASP A 638 25.70 -6.69 -35.58
N ILE A 639 25.36 -6.80 -34.30
CA ILE A 639 24.50 -7.85 -33.73
C ILE A 639 23.10 -7.35 -33.36
N ARG A 640 22.77 -6.11 -33.75
CA ARG A 640 21.50 -5.41 -33.53
C ARG A 640 21.14 -4.55 -34.74
N SER A 641 21.25 -5.11 -35.94
CA SER A 641 21.09 -4.35 -37.20
C SER A 641 19.71 -3.72 -37.37
N PHE A 642 18.70 -4.18 -36.63
CA PHE A 642 17.37 -3.57 -36.56
C PHE A 642 17.41 -2.09 -36.11
N TYR A 643 18.47 -1.65 -35.43
CA TYR A 643 18.64 -0.25 -35.07
C TYR A 643 18.77 0.68 -36.28
N GLU A 644 19.26 0.19 -37.41
CA GLU A 644 19.36 0.99 -38.64
C GLU A 644 17.98 1.35 -39.22
N ASP A 645 16.93 0.62 -38.83
CA ASP A 645 15.55 0.88 -39.21
C ASP A 645 14.82 1.83 -38.22
N ASP A 646 15.47 2.22 -37.12
CA ASP A 646 14.89 3.10 -36.10
C ASP A 646 14.63 4.52 -36.65
N PRO A 647 13.47 5.15 -36.36
CA PRO A 647 13.15 6.49 -36.85
C PRO A 647 14.15 7.59 -36.44
N GLN A 648 14.92 7.39 -35.37
CA GLN A 648 15.93 8.32 -34.87
C GLN A 648 17.36 7.92 -35.26
N TRP A 649 17.57 6.83 -35.99
CA TRP A 649 18.90 6.32 -36.37
C TRP A 649 19.78 7.37 -37.06
N ASP A 650 19.20 8.20 -37.93
CA ASP A 650 19.92 9.27 -38.64
C ASP A 650 20.70 10.21 -37.70
N LYS A 651 20.23 10.41 -36.45
CA LYS A 651 20.95 11.20 -35.44
C LYS A 651 22.23 10.50 -34.98
N VAL A 652 22.12 9.21 -34.70
CA VAL A 652 23.25 8.37 -34.25
C VAL A 652 24.25 8.21 -35.37
N GLN A 653 23.79 7.87 -36.57
CA GLN A 653 24.65 7.76 -37.76
C GLN A 653 25.44 9.05 -38.01
N ALA A 654 24.80 10.21 -37.88
CA ALA A 654 25.48 11.50 -38.03
C ALA A 654 26.57 11.73 -36.95
N HIS A 655 26.36 11.23 -35.73
CA HIS A 655 27.37 11.28 -34.66
C HIS A 655 28.55 10.36 -34.96
N LEU A 656 28.29 9.11 -35.36
CA LEU A 656 29.32 8.14 -35.77
C LEU A 656 30.16 8.65 -36.95
N ASP A 657 29.54 9.40 -37.87
CA ASP A 657 30.24 10.08 -38.99
C ASP A 657 31.11 11.30 -38.56
N GLY A 658 31.27 11.52 -37.25
CA GLY A 658 32.06 12.61 -36.66
C GLY A 658 31.28 13.89 -36.38
N GLY A 659 29.95 13.83 -36.37
CA GLY A 659 29.05 14.90 -35.95
C GLY A 659 28.99 15.08 -34.43
N PRO A 660 28.23 16.09 -33.95
CA PRO A 660 28.02 16.28 -32.51
C PRO A 660 27.27 15.09 -31.89
N ALA A 661 27.41 14.92 -30.58
CA ALA A 661 26.63 13.93 -29.83
C ALA A 661 25.12 14.17 -30.03
N PRO A 662 24.33 13.09 -30.23
CA PRO A 662 22.91 13.22 -30.51
C PRO A 662 22.15 13.64 -29.26
N GLU A 663 21.05 14.36 -29.48
CA GLU A 663 20.13 14.81 -28.43
C GLU A 663 18.79 14.09 -28.54
N PHE A 664 18.27 13.69 -27.38
CA PHE A 664 17.01 12.97 -27.23
C PHE A 664 16.20 13.59 -26.09
N THR A 665 14.88 13.44 -26.18
CA THR A 665 13.95 13.77 -25.10
C THR A 665 13.23 12.47 -24.81
N TYR A 666 13.53 11.85 -23.68
CA TYR A 666 13.06 10.51 -23.36
C TYR A 666 11.94 10.50 -22.34
N HIS A 667 10.98 9.62 -22.57
CA HIS A 667 9.86 9.33 -21.68
C HIS A 667 10.02 7.93 -21.08
N ARG A 668 11.04 7.77 -20.24
CA ARG A 668 11.25 6.53 -19.48
C ARG A 668 10.06 6.29 -18.55
N PHE A 669 9.45 5.11 -18.61
CA PHE A 669 8.25 4.77 -17.85
C PHE A 669 8.44 4.98 -16.34
N TRP A 670 9.56 4.51 -15.81
CA TRP A 670 9.90 4.69 -14.39
C TRP A 670 10.05 6.16 -14.01
N ALA A 671 10.61 6.99 -14.89
CA ALA A 671 10.85 8.41 -14.61
C ALA A 671 9.55 9.20 -14.58
N GLN A 672 8.62 8.92 -15.51
CA GLN A 672 7.27 9.50 -15.47
C GLN A 672 6.55 9.11 -14.20
N THR A 673 6.66 7.84 -13.82
CA THR A 673 6.04 7.33 -12.61
C THR A 673 6.63 7.98 -11.36
N ALA A 674 7.95 8.13 -11.26
CA ALA A 674 8.61 8.77 -10.12
C ALA A 674 8.13 10.22 -9.93
N VAL A 675 7.90 10.97 -11.01
CA VAL A 675 7.31 12.32 -10.92
C VAL A 675 5.83 12.25 -10.55
N ALA A 676 5.06 11.35 -11.17
CA ALA A 676 3.63 11.19 -10.89
C ALA A 676 3.38 10.85 -9.41
N THR A 677 4.09 9.85 -8.87
CA THR A 677 3.95 9.46 -7.46
C THR A 677 4.43 10.57 -6.52
N ALA A 678 5.46 11.34 -6.90
CA ALA A 678 5.87 12.52 -6.14
C ALA A 678 4.77 13.61 -6.08
N LEU A 679 4.06 13.85 -7.19
CA LEU A 679 2.93 14.79 -7.21
C LEU A 679 1.80 14.31 -6.28
N ALA A 680 1.44 13.02 -6.34
CA ALA A 680 0.42 12.45 -5.45
C ALA A 680 0.85 12.52 -3.97
N ASP A 681 2.11 12.19 -3.66
CA ASP A 681 2.64 12.25 -2.31
C ASP A 681 2.70 13.66 -1.74
N TYR A 682 2.99 14.68 -2.56
CA TYR A 682 3.01 16.07 -2.09
C TYR A 682 1.63 16.47 -1.54
N ASP A 683 0.56 16.18 -2.27
CA ASP A 683 -0.80 16.48 -1.84
C ASP A 683 -1.20 15.65 -0.61
N ARG A 684 -0.85 14.35 -0.60
CA ARG A 684 -1.14 13.46 0.54
C ARG A 684 -0.44 13.90 1.83
N LEU A 685 0.82 14.32 1.75
CA LEU A 685 1.65 14.66 2.92
C LEU A 685 1.46 16.11 3.37
N PHE A 686 1.25 17.03 2.43
CA PHE A 686 1.27 18.48 2.69
C PHE A 686 0.10 19.26 2.10
N GLY A 687 -0.76 18.62 1.31
CA GLY A 687 -2.01 19.22 0.88
C GLY A 687 -2.80 19.70 2.09
N GLU A 688 -3.68 20.68 1.88
CA GLU A 688 -4.62 21.05 2.94
C GLU A 688 -5.42 19.77 3.26
N ALA A 689 -5.11 19.11 4.39
CA ALA A 689 -5.83 17.93 4.86
C ALA A 689 -7.30 18.18 4.58
N PRO A 690 -8.03 17.28 3.86
CA PRO A 690 -9.32 17.59 3.29
C PRO A 690 -10.07 18.33 4.36
N GLY A 691 -10.19 19.65 4.16
CA GLY A 691 -10.94 20.46 5.10
C GLY A 691 -12.25 19.72 5.18
N PRO A 692 -12.80 19.41 6.37
CA PRO A 692 -14.09 18.75 6.42
C PRO A 692 -14.96 19.55 5.47
N VAL A 693 -15.36 18.94 4.34
CA VAL A 693 -16.13 19.62 3.29
C VAL A 693 -17.12 20.42 4.07
N GLU A 694 -17.01 21.75 4.03
CA GLU A 694 -17.81 22.57 4.93
C GLU A 694 -19.22 22.29 4.46
N ASP A 695 -19.90 21.39 5.18
CA ASP A 695 -21.25 21.00 4.89
C ASP A 695 -22.01 22.32 5.03
N THR A 696 -22.48 22.81 3.88
CA THR A 696 -23.23 24.06 3.75
C THR A 696 -24.68 23.77 3.40
N GLU A 697 -25.05 22.51 3.18
CA GLU A 697 -26.40 22.13 2.80
C GLU A 697 -27.20 21.84 4.09
N PRO A 698 -28.26 22.61 4.38
CA PRO A 698 -29.07 22.33 5.55
C PRO A 698 -29.91 21.06 5.36
N PRO A 699 -30.19 20.30 6.44
CA PRO A 699 -31.09 19.17 6.40
C PRO A 699 -32.45 19.52 5.79
N THR A 700 -33.11 18.52 5.20
CA THR A 700 -34.49 18.69 4.70
C THR A 700 -35.44 19.09 5.84
N VAL A 701 -36.47 19.90 5.52
CA VAL A 701 -37.43 20.37 6.53
C VAL A 701 -38.21 19.19 7.13
N PRO A 702 -38.31 19.06 8.46
CA PRO A 702 -39.11 18.01 9.11
C PRO A 702 -40.55 17.98 8.58
N GLY A 703 -40.95 16.83 8.04
CA GLY A 703 -42.26 16.62 7.42
C GLY A 703 -43.33 16.21 8.41
N ALA A 704 -44.61 16.36 8.02
CA ALA A 704 -45.79 15.82 8.72
C ALA A 704 -45.80 16.06 10.25
N VAL A 705 -45.49 17.29 10.68
CA VAL A 705 -45.52 17.65 12.10
C VAL A 705 -46.95 17.60 12.63
N VAL A 706 -47.16 16.87 13.73
CA VAL A 706 -48.45 16.72 14.41
C VAL A 706 -48.25 17.05 15.90
N ALA A 707 -49.16 17.84 16.46
CA ALA A 707 -49.22 18.14 17.88
C ALA A 707 -50.53 17.59 18.46
N THR A 708 -50.45 16.80 19.53
CA THR A 708 -51.60 16.18 20.19
C THR A 708 -51.55 16.49 21.69
N ALA A 709 -52.62 17.10 22.22
CA ALA A 709 -52.74 17.38 23.65
C ALA A 709 -53.24 16.15 24.43
N ASP A 710 -52.74 15.98 25.64
CA ASP A 710 -53.22 15.05 26.66
C ASP A 710 -53.10 15.75 28.03
N GLY A 711 -54.22 16.25 28.57
CA GLY A 711 -54.19 17.09 29.76
C GLY A 711 -53.46 18.41 29.52
N THR A 712 -52.49 18.70 30.40
CA THR A 712 -51.58 19.86 30.31
C THR A 712 -50.24 19.51 29.65
N THR A 713 -50.22 18.45 28.84
CA THR A 713 -49.05 18.05 28.05
C THR A 713 -49.40 18.02 26.57
N VAL A 714 -48.43 18.29 25.70
CA VAL A 714 -48.56 18.14 24.25
C VAL A 714 -47.44 17.26 23.72
N GLN A 715 -47.80 16.20 23.03
CA GLN A 715 -46.88 15.38 22.27
C GLN A 715 -46.77 15.90 20.83
N VAL A 716 -45.56 16.23 20.41
CA VAL A 716 -45.22 16.65 19.04
C VAL A 716 -44.50 15.50 18.34
N THR A 717 -44.94 15.12 17.16
CA THR A 717 -44.31 14.08 16.31
C THR A 717 -44.06 14.61 14.90
N TRP A 718 -43.06 14.06 14.20
CA TRP A 718 -42.71 14.46 12.83
C TRP A 718 -42.10 13.30 12.04
N THR A 719 -41.93 13.47 10.73
CA THR A 719 -41.14 12.57 9.87
C THR A 719 -39.68 13.02 9.88
N ALA A 720 -38.76 12.06 9.97
CA ALA A 720 -37.33 12.33 9.99
C ALA A 720 -36.85 13.11 8.75
N SER A 721 -35.94 14.05 8.98
CA SER A 721 -35.20 14.76 7.95
C SER A 721 -34.06 13.91 7.42
N THR A 722 -33.61 14.23 6.22
CA THR A 722 -32.41 13.69 5.57
C THR A 722 -31.42 14.82 5.30
N ASP A 723 -30.16 14.46 5.23
CA ASP A 723 -29.02 15.33 5.07
C ASP A 723 -27.98 14.57 4.22
N ASP A 724 -27.09 15.28 3.53
CA ASP A 724 -26.00 14.70 2.74
C ASP A 724 -24.90 14.09 3.64
N VAL A 725 -24.68 14.64 4.85
CA VAL A 725 -23.77 14.07 5.85
C VAL A 725 -24.52 13.30 6.94
N ARG A 726 -25.24 13.99 7.84
CA ARG A 726 -26.15 13.41 8.85
C ARG A 726 -26.91 14.47 9.64
N VAL A 727 -28.17 14.18 9.96
CA VAL A 727 -28.94 14.94 10.97
C VAL A 727 -28.47 14.57 12.38
N THR A 728 -28.08 15.55 13.19
CA THR A 728 -27.63 15.37 14.58
C THR A 728 -28.69 15.73 15.62
N GLY A 729 -29.68 16.55 15.27
CA GLY A 729 -30.74 16.93 16.20
C GLY A 729 -31.92 17.67 15.60
N TYR A 730 -32.94 17.87 16.44
CA TYR A 730 -34.11 18.70 16.13
C TYR A 730 -34.37 19.69 17.26
N ASP A 731 -34.69 20.93 16.91
CA ASP A 731 -35.25 21.90 17.86
C ASP A 731 -36.77 21.96 17.69
N VAL A 732 -37.50 21.82 18.80
CA VAL A 732 -38.95 21.95 18.86
C VAL A 732 -39.27 23.32 19.45
N ARG A 733 -40.05 24.12 18.71
CA ARG A 733 -40.42 25.49 19.09
C ARG A 733 -41.92 25.60 19.39
N ARG A 734 -42.27 26.12 20.56
CA ARG A 734 -43.63 26.52 20.95
C ARG A 734 -43.77 28.04 20.81
N ASP A 735 -44.74 28.49 20.01
CA ASP A 735 -45.03 29.90 19.74
C ASP A 735 -43.78 30.72 19.34
N GLY A 736 -42.89 30.07 18.59
CA GLY A 736 -41.63 30.65 18.11
C GLY A 736 -40.42 30.52 19.04
N VAL A 737 -40.60 30.01 20.27
CA VAL A 737 -39.53 29.83 21.27
C VAL A 737 -39.16 28.34 21.37
N VAL A 738 -37.86 28.01 21.36
CA VAL A 738 -37.38 26.63 21.54
C VAL A 738 -37.76 26.15 22.95
N VAL A 739 -38.54 25.09 23.04
CA VAL A 739 -38.97 24.44 24.29
C VAL A 739 -38.21 23.14 24.57
N GLY A 740 -37.55 22.58 23.55
CA GLY A 740 -36.65 21.44 23.72
C GLY A 740 -35.88 21.11 22.46
N SER A 741 -34.79 20.35 22.65
CA SER A 741 -33.97 19.81 21.58
C SER A 741 -33.79 18.31 21.79
N VAL A 742 -33.88 17.52 20.73
CA VAL A 742 -33.75 16.05 20.75
C VAL A 742 -32.71 15.58 19.73
N GLY A 743 -32.17 14.37 19.90
CA GLY A 743 -31.15 13.81 18.99
C GLY A 743 -31.68 13.49 17.60
N GLY A 744 -30.78 13.36 16.61
CA GLY A 744 -31.11 13.26 15.17
C GLY A 744 -31.91 12.03 14.73
N THR A 745 -32.01 11.00 15.59
CA THR A 745 -32.86 9.83 15.36
C THR A 745 -34.25 9.95 16.01
N ALA A 746 -34.49 10.98 16.81
CA ALA A 746 -35.77 11.20 17.46
C ALA A 746 -36.78 11.84 16.50
N THR A 747 -38.01 11.32 16.52
CA THR A 747 -39.14 11.82 15.72
C THR A 747 -40.32 12.24 16.59
N SER A 748 -40.08 12.47 17.88
CA SER A 748 -41.08 12.92 18.83
C SER A 748 -40.47 13.71 20.00
N PHE A 749 -41.28 14.59 20.60
CA PHE A 749 -40.97 15.37 21.79
C PHE A 749 -42.25 15.59 22.61
N THR A 750 -42.15 15.60 23.94
CA THR A 750 -43.27 15.89 24.84
C THR A 750 -43.00 17.20 25.57
N ASP A 751 -43.92 18.15 25.44
CA ASP A 751 -43.92 19.43 26.15
C ASP A 751 -44.94 19.37 27.29
N ASP A 752 -44.50 19.61 28.53
CA ASP A 752 -45.31 19.44 29.74
C ASP A 752 -45.46 20.74 30.55
N GLY A 753 -46.30 20.70 31.61
CA GLY A 753 -46.51 21.85 32.49
C GLY A 753 -47.20 23.04 31.82
N LEU A 754 -47.99 22.79 30.77
CA LEU A 754 -48.69 23.81 30.01
C LEU A 754 -49.93 24.33 30.76
N GLU A 755 -50.35 25.56 30.44
CA GLU A 755 -51.61 26.09 30.98
C GLU A 755 -52.79 25.30 30.41
N PRO A 756 -53.79 24.93 31.22
CA PRO A 756 -54.99 24.25 30.74
C PRO A 756 -55.80 25.13 29.79
N ALA A 757 -56.61 24.51 28.93
CA ALA A 757 -57.47 25.18 27.94
C ALA A 757 -56.75 26.22 27.04
N THR A 758 -55.47 25.99 26.74
CA THR A 758 -54.62 26.94 26.00
C THR A 758 -54.14 26.33 24.68
N THR A 759 -54.30 27.07 23.58
CA THR A 759 -53.81 26.65 22.26
C THR A 759 -52.35 27.06 22.09
N TYR A 760 -51.50 26.10 21.75
CA TYR A 760 -50.09 26.28 21.46
C TYR A 760 -49.77 25.91 20.01
N SER A 761 -48.82 26.62 19.40
CA SER A 761 -48.33 26.35 18.06
C SER A 761 -46.91 25.78 18.08
N TYR A 762 -46.68 24.66 17.40
CA TYR A 762 -45.42 23.94 17.37
C TYR A 762 -44.81 23.91 15.96
N THR A 763 -43.52 24.17 15.87
CA THR A 763 -42.69 23.97 14.67
C THR A 763 -41.43 23.22 15.02
N VAL A 764 -40.87 22.48 14.05
CA VAL A 764 -39.65 21.69 14.23
C VAL A 764 -38.63 22.08 13.16
N THR A 765 -37.36 22.24 13.55
CA THR A 765 -36.21 22.43 12.65
C THR A 765 -35.20 21.31 12.88
N ALA A 766 -34.60 20.78 11.82
CA ALA A 766 -33.50 19.82 11.90
C ALA A 766 -32.14 20.53 11.88
N LYS A 767 -31.12 19.88 12.45
CA LYS A 767 -29.72 20.31 12.51
C LYS A 767 -28.80 19.17 12.13
N ASP A 768 -27.73 19.45 11.41
CA ASP A 768 -26.66 18.53 11.03
C ASP A 768 -25.44 18.64 11.96
N ALA A 769 -24.33 18.03 11.56
CA ALA A 769 -23.08 18.01 12.33
C ALA A 769 -22.21 19.26 12.12
N ALA A 770 -22.38 19.98 11.00
CA ALA A 770 -21.69 21.22 10.68
C ALA A 770 -22.36 22.47 11.29
N GLY A 771 -23.59 22.33 11.77
CA GLY A 771 -24.36 23.39 12.42
C GLY A 771 -25.33 24.10 11.49
N ASN A 772 -25.60 23.58 10.27
CA ASN A 772 -26.68 24.11 9.45
C ASN A 772 -28.03 23.78 10.10
N SER A 773 -29.07 24.48 9.66
CA SER A 773 -30.42 24.29 10.18
C SER A 773 -31.43 24.38 9.06
N SER A 774 -32.34 23.42 9.02
CA SER A 774 -33.46 23.44 8.08
C SER A 774 -34.32 24.68 8.29
N ALA A 775 -35.11 25.06 7.27
CA ALA A 775 -36.26 25.92 7.53
C ALA A 775 -37.22 25.25 8.54
N ALA A 776 -38.02 26.07 9.25
CA ALA A 776 -39.02 25.55 10.18
C ALA A 776 -40.13 24.81 9.42
N SER A 777 -40.60 23.70 10.00
CA SER A 777 -41.76 22.98 9.51
C SER A 777 -43.01 23.85 9.41
N ALA A 778 -44.04 23.36 8.70
CA ALA A 778 -45.38 23.89 8.87
C ALA A 778 -45.81 23.76 10.35
N ALA A 779 -46.53 24.77 10.84
CA ALA A 779 -46.96 24.81 12.23
C ALA A 779 -48.10 23.83 12.50
N ALA A 780 -47.96 23.02 13.56
CA ALA A 780 -49.02 22.20 14.12
C ALA A 780 -49.58 22.88 15.38
N THR A 781 -50.88 22.80 15.63
CA THR A 781 -51.50 23.42 16.82
C THR A 781 -52.23 22.39 17.66
N ALA A 782 -52.09 22.47 18.98
CA ALA A 782 -52.85 21.67 19.93
C ALA A 782 -53.40 22.57 21.05
N THR A 783 -54.59 22.23 21.57
CA THR A 783 -55.21 22.92 22.71
C THR A 783 -55.22 21.96 23.89
N THR A 784 -54.59 22.34 25.00
CA THR A 784 -54.59 21.56 26.25
C THR A 784 -55.99 21.42 26.84
N ASP A 785 -56.21 20.34 27.57
CA ASP A 785 -57.51 20.08 28.19
C ASP A 785 -57.75 20.99 29.40
N GLU A 786 -58.98 21.04 29.88
CA GLU A 786 -59.31 21.72 31.14
C GLU A 786 -58.70 20.94 32.33
N GLU A 787 -58.21 21.67 33.34
CA GLU A 787 -57.66 21.07 34.56
C GLU A 787 -58.77 20.37 35.36
N THR A 788 -58.76 19.04 35.37
CA THR A 788 -59.58 18.24 36.29
C THR A 788 -58.75 17.82 37.51
N GLU A 789 -59.18 18.24 38.69
CA GLU A 789 -58.55 17.96 39.99
C GLU A 789 -58.27 16.45 40.20
N PRO A 790 -57.03 16.03 40.55
CA PRO A 790 -56.70 14.61 40.65
C PRO A 790 -57.26 13.93 41.90
N GLU A 791 -57.90 12.77 41.70
CA GLU A 791 -58.37 11.85 42.75
C GLU A 791 -57.20 11.25 43.56
N PRO A 792 -57.27 11.17 44.91
CA PRO A 792 -56.16 10.72 45.73
C PRO A 792 -55.91 9.20 45.65
N THR A 793 -54.66 8.83 45.31
CA THR A 793 -54.14 7.46 45.35
C THR A 793 -53.77 7.05 46.79
N GLY A 794 -54.54 6.17 47.41
CA GLY A 794 -54.36 5.63 48.76
C GLY A 794 -55.65 5.02 49.29
N ALA A 795 -55.65 4.27 50.40
CA ALA A 795 -56.89 3.72 50.96
C ALA A 795 -57.82 4.84 51.48
N CYS A 796 -57.25 5.86 52.13
CA CYS A 796 -57.95 7.07 52.54
C CYS A 796 -56.98 8.24 52.76
N THR A 797 -57.51 9.46 52.73
CA THR A 797 -56.84 10.68 53.18
C THR A 797 -57.61 11.28 54.36
N ALA A 798 -56.94 12.03 55.23
CA ALA A 798 -57.62 12.75 56.30
C ALA A 798 -57.05 14.16 56.46
N THR A 799 -57.90 15.16 56.68
CA THR A 799 -57.50 16.54 56.94
C THR A 799 -58.11 17.05 58.23
N TYR A 800 -57.35 17.83 58.98
CA TYR A 800 -57.80 18.51 60.19
C TYR A 800 -57.92 20.01 59.94
N ALA A 801 -59.04 20.59 60.41
CA ALA A 801 -59.27 22.02 60.44
C ALA A 801 -59.88 22.46 61.78
N THR A 802 -59.61 23.70 62.17
CA THR A 802 -60.29 24.34 63.31
C THR A 802 -61.55 25.05 62.83
N ALA A 803 -62.71 24.63 63.33
CA ALA A 803 -64.00 25.25 63.00
C ALA A 803 -64.27 26.51 63.83
N GLY A 804 -63.67 26.62 65.02
CA GLY A 804 -63.72 27.80 65.87
C GLY A 804 -62.90 27.63 67.15
N SER A 805 -62.44 28.73 67.75
CA SER A 805 -61.66 28.71 69.00
C SER A 805 -62.09 29.79 69.97
N TRP A 806 -62.00 29.51 71.27
CA TRP A 806 -62.27 30.45 72.35
C TRP A 806 -61.19 30.34 73.44
N GLN A 807 -61.24 31.21 74.45
CA GLN A 807 -60.25 31.20 75.51
C GLN A 807 -60.31 29.87 76.30
N GLY A 808 -59.28 29.03 76.14
CA GLY A 808 -59.12 27.75 76.84
C GLY A 808 -59.63 26.51 76.10
N GLY A 809 -60.21 26.63 74.90
CA GLY A 809 -60.64 25.48 74.11
C GLY A 809 -60.99 25.81 72.65
N TYR A 810 -61.21 24.78 71.84
CA TYR A 810 -61.50 24.92 70.42
C TYR A 810 -62.39 23.78 69.90
N GLN A 811 -63.07 24.02 68.78
CA GLN A 811 -63.77 22.99 68.01
C GLN A 811 -62.92 22.60 66.80
N GLY A 812 -62.53 21.33 66.76
CA GLY A 812 -61.81 20.72 65.64
C GLY A 812 -62.73 19.88 64.76
N THR A 813 -62.39 19.77 63.48
CA THR A 813 -63.06 18.90 62.53
C THR A 813 -62.00 18.13 61.75
N ILE A 814 -62.18 16.81 61.66
CA ILE A 814 -61.38 15.94 60.81
C ILE A 814 -62.28 15.38 59.72
N THR A 815 -61.90 15.57 58.46
CA THR A 815 -62.58 15.00 57.30
C THR A 815 -61.73 13.87 56.76
N VAL A 816 -62.29 12.67 56.71
CA VAL A 816 -61.68 11.47 56.14
C VAL A 816 -62.32 11.21 54.80
N THR A 817 -61.52 10.98 53.76
CA THR A 817 -61.99 10.71 52.39
C THR A 817 -61.49 9.35 51.97
N GLY A 818 -62.38 8.46 51.54
CA GLY A 818 -61.98 7.18 50.93
C GLY A 818 -61.24 7.43 49.62
N GLY A 819 -60.07 6.80 49.43
CA GLY A 819 -59.37 6.89 48.15
C GLY A 819 -59.95 5.92 47.13
N SER A 820 -59.25 5.69 46.01
CA SER A 820 -59.81 5.05 44.81
C SER A 820 -60.46 3.67 44.99
N GLY A 821 -60.10 2.90 46.02
CA GLY A 821 -60.72 1.60 46.35
C GLY A 821 -61.82 1.64 47.42
N GLY A 822 -62.08 2.81 48.01
CA GLY A 822 -62.78 2.93 49.30
C GLY A 822 -61.95 2.46 50.49
N VAL A 823 -62.45 2.65 51.70
CA VAL A 823 -61.83 2.23 52.97
C VAL A 823 -62.87 1.60 53.90
N GLN A 824 -62.48 0.54 54.62
CA GLN A 824 -63.34 -0.16 55.58
C GLN A 824 -62.71 -0.15 56.97
N GLY A 825 -63.18 0.75 57.83
CA GLY A 825 -62.71 0.84 59.21
C GLY A 825 -61.60 1.87 59.43
N TRP A 826 -61.56 2.93 58.61
CA TRP A 826 -60.49 3.93 58.58
C TRP A 826 -59.94 4.31 59.96
N VAL A 827 -58.61 4.41 60.04
CA VAL A 827 -57.89 4.81 61.25
C VAL A 827 -57.08 6.05 60.97
N VAL A 828 -57.42 7.15 61.63
CA VAL A 828 -56.69 8.42 61.53
C VAL A 828 -55.79 8.62 62.73
N THR A 829 -54.54 9.01 62.49
CA THR A 829 -53.66 9.44 63.58
C THR A 829 -54.08 10.83 64.05
N ALA A 830 -54.44 10.97 65.32
CA ALA A 830 -54.82 12.25 65.88
C ALA A 830 -53.63 13.23 65.86
N PRO A 831 -53.87 14.55 65.73
CA PRO A 831 -52.85 15.57 65.97
C PRO A 831 -52.13 15.33 67.31
N ALA A 832 -50.81 15.52 67.32
CA ALA A 832 -50.01 15.35 68.54
C ALA A 832 -50.53 16.25 69.66
N GLY A 833 -50.69 15.69 70.86
CA GLY A 833 -51.17 16.43 72.04
C GLY A 833 -52.68 16.68 72.08
N LEU A 834 -53.47 16.05 71.19
CA LEU A 834 -54.92 16.19 71.21
C LEU A 834 -55.54 15.65 72.53
N THR A 835 -56.11 16.55 73.34
CA THR A 835 -56.96 16.21 74.48
C THR A 835 -58.37 16.72 74.24
N THR A 836 -59.35 15.81 74.15
CA THR A 836 -60.75 16.16 73.86
C THR A 836 -61.65 15.99 75.07
N SER A 837 -62.53 16.95 75.34
CA SER A 837 -63.60 16.82 76.35
C SER A 837 -64.86 16.17 75.79
N ASN A 838 -65.07 16.22 74.47
CA ASN A 838 -66.16 15.55 73.76
C ASN A 838 -65.76 15.31 72.29
N LEU A 839 -66.21 14.21 71.69
CA LEU A 839 -65.94 13.86 70.29
C LEU A 839 -67.17 13.13 69.73
N TRP A 840 -67.56 13.45 68.49
CA TRP A 840 -68.67 12.84 67.77
C TRP A 840 -68.27 12.48 66.35
N GLY A 841 -68.95 11.46 65.80
CA GLY A 841 -68.63 10.93 64.46
C GLY A 841 -67.41 10.01 64.43
N GLY A 842 -66.79 9.71 65.58
CA GLY A 842 -65.69 8.76 65.70
C GLY A 842 -65.38 8.42 67.17
N LYS A 843 -64.27 7.72 67.41
CA LYS A 843 -63.78 7.32 68.74
C LYS A 843 -62.29 7.60 68.85
N LEU A 844 -61.85 8.27 69.91
CA LEU A 844 -60.43 8.52 70.18
C LEU A 844 -59.90 7.54 71.23
N ALA A 845 -58.89 6.73 70.86
CA ALA A 845 -58.17 5.84 71.77
C ALA A 845 -56.68 5.79 71.41
N ALA A 846 -55.80 5.92 72.40
CA ALA A 846 -54.35 5.83 72.24
C ALA A 846 -53.77 6.70 71.08
N GLY A 847 -54.30 7.91 70.87
CA GLY A 847 -53.85 8.82 69.81
C GLY A 847 -54.35 8.47 68.40
N LYS A 848 -55.29 7.54 68.28
CA LYS A 848 -55.94 7.16 67.01
C LYS A 848 -57.43 7.45 67.07
N ILE A 849 -57.97 7.96 65.96
CA ILE A 849 -59.40 8.21 65.76
C ILE A 849 -59.93 7.15 64.81
N THR A 850 -60.92 6.40 65.27
CA THR A 850 -61.59 5.33 64.51
C THR A 850 -63.06 5.67 64.26
N PRO A 851 -63.75 4.98 63.34
CA PRO A 851 -65.09 5.34 62.94
C PRO A 851 -66.15 4.95 63.98
N GLU A 852 -67.34 5.50 63.82
CA GLU A 852 -68.56 4.87 64.31
C GLU A 852 -69.05 3.81 63.33
N ALA A 853 -69.89 2.88 63.79
CA ALA A 853 -70.34 1.76 62.96
C ALA A 853 -71.04 2.20 61.65
N TRP A 854 -71.65 3.38 61.62
CA TRP A 854 -72.39 3.91 60.48
C TRP A 854 -71.52 4.65 59.45
N ASN A 855 -70.28 5.02 59.79
CA ASN A 855 -69.35 5.69 58.87
C ASN A 855 -68.02 4.93 58.71
N ALA A 856 -67.97 3.66 59.11
CA ALA A 856 -66.78 2.83 58.97
C ALA A 856 -66.42 2.56 57.50
N ASN A 857 -67.41 2.46 56.62
CA ASN A 857 -67.18 2.14 55.21
C ASN A 857 -67.40 3.39 54.35
N LEU A 858 -66.35 3.84 53.66
CA LEU A 858 -66.40 4.93 52.69
C LEU A 858 -66.06 4.39 51.31
N GLY A 859 -66.93 4.60 50.33
CA GLY A 859 -66.59 4.37 48.92
C GLY A 859 -65.55 5.37 48.41
N ALA A 860 -65.06 5.18 47.20
CA ALA A 860 -64.12 6.10 46.56
C ALA A 860 -64.67 7.54 46.54
N GLY A 861 -63.86 8.50 46.99
CA GLY A 861 -64.21 9.92 47.11
C GLY A 861 -65.23 10.25 48.22
N GLN A 862 -65.81 9.25 48.90
CA GLN A 862 -66.79 9.52 49.96
C GLN A 862 -66.11 10.00 51.24
N THR A 863 -66.76 10.92 51.94
CA THR A 863 -66.21 11.53 53.15
C THR A 863 -66.96 11.17 54.43
N ALA A 864 -66.23 10.91 55.52
CA ALA A 864 -66.72 10.95 56.89
C ALA A 864 -66.15 12.16 57.62
N THR A 865 -66.91 12.71 58.58
CA THR A 865 -66.45 13.86 59.38
C THR A 865 -66.52 13.54 60.86
N VAL A 866 -65.42 13.76 61.57
CA VAL A 866 -65.30 13.67 63.03
C VAL A 866 -65.17 15.07 63.60
N GLY A 867 -66.10 15.45 64.48
CA GLY A 867 -66.03 16.72 65.20
C GLY A 867 -65.66 16.50 66.66
N PHE A 868 -64.92 17.43 67.25
CA PHE A 868 -64.56 17.35 68.66
C PHE A 868 -64.35 18.72 69.30
N ILE A 869 -64.44 18.74 70.64
CA ILE A 869 -64.06 19.89 71.47
C ILE A 869 -62.72 19.56 72.15
N GLY A 870 -61.68 20.30 71.78
CA GLY A 870 -60.35 20.24 72.36
C GLY A 870 -60.13 21.27 73.46
N THR A 871 -59.26 20.98 74.42
CA THR A 871 -58.80 21.93 75.43
C THR A 871 -57.47 22.55 75.04
N GLY A 872 -57.25 23.82 75.40
CA GLY A 872 -56.01 24.55 75.08
C GLY A 872 -56.01 25.21 73.71
N THR A 873 -54.83 25.31 73.09
CA THR A 873 -54.61 25.98 71.80
C THR A 873 -54.86 25.01 70.64
N PRO A 874 -55.65 25.37 69.61
CA PRO A 874 -55.86 24.51 68.44
C PRO A 874 -54.56 24.26 67.67
N PRO A 875 -54.28 23.02 67.22
CA PRO A 875 -53.26 22.77 66.21
C PRO A 875 -53.53 23.57 64.91
N ALA A 876 -52.49 23.77 64.10
CA ALA A 876 -52.67 24.30 62.75
C ALA A 876 -53.43 23.27 61.88
N ALA A 877 -54.15 23.77 60.87
CA ALA A 877 -54.76 22.89 59.87
C ALA A 877 -53.68 22.06 59.18
N GLN A 878 -53.90 20.76 59.03
CA GLN A 878 -52.89 19.83 58.53
C GLN A 878 -53.53 18.57 57.95
N THR A 879 -52.82 17.92 57.04
CA THR A 879 -53.14 16.55 56.60
C THR A 879 -52.69 15.55 57.65
N LEU A 880 -53.53 14.56 57.92
CA LEU A 880 -53.30 13.49 58.88
C LEU A 880 -53.10 12.16 58.17
N THR A 881 -52.28 11.30 58.74
CA THR A 881 -52.11 9.93 58.25
C THR A 881 -53.39 9.13 58.47
N CYS A 882 -53.96 8.62 57.39
CA CYS A 882 -55.10 7.73 57.37
C CYS A 882 -54.68 6.36 56.83
N THR A 883 -55.14 5.29 57.48
CA THR A 883 -54.90 3.90 57.05
C THR A 883 -56.21 3.10 57.10
N ASP A 884 -56.28 2.00 56.36
CA ASP A 884 -57.36 0.99 56.45
C ASP A 884 -57.22 0.14 57.71
#